data_AF-A0A9J7MDU9-F1
#
_entry.id   AF-A0A9J7MDU9-F1
#
_cell.length_a   1.000
_cell.length_b   1.000
_cell.length_c   1.000
_cell.angle_alpha   90.00
_cell.angle_beta   90.00
_cell.angle_gamma   90.00
#
_symmetry.space_group_name_H-M   'P 1'
#
loop_
_entity.id
_entity.type
_entity.pdbx_description
1 polymer ?
#
loop_
_entity_poly.entity_id
_entity_poly.type
_entity_poly.pdbx_seq_one_letter_code
_entity_poly.pdbx_strand_id
1 'polypeptide(L)'
;MKLCPSLLVALLLLVGGSSRSAAAPDKRDLSTNFLIERLEEFLREEAADNGDNAAASVEEDDPSAGSGDLEGSDETFFETRGGGVLVSRLSVQLPSQCAASTTNIAQGRPAEQSSLAHGGAPGRAVDGNNNRQWSGNSCTHTNNENQPWWRVDLGSSKCVDRVVVTNRQDCCSERLQGFKVYIGDNPNVAANPTCGGAQSVSGKMTISVDCGGRTGRYVGIALPGTQPLTLCEVQVFGGAVFGIPAPLPPQCGPGQDCEQPGEYISLGCWRDTGDRAIPTLEGSDPRLDGPYQNRQDAIRKCYNVAKDRGFSYFAVQNGGWCASSPIAGETYQKYGRSSTCGNDGEGGPWGNEVYKITDARPEIVSLGCWRDTADRAIPTMEGSDARLDGSYQARQDAINKCSKLAKARGFNFFAVQNGGWCASSATAGQTYRKYGPSTSCKTDGEGGPWGNQVYQITGSSACVAPLDLFLLLDGSGSVGTANFDKVKQFAADVVNSFDVSPTATRVGVAQYSDRNSLVFNLGDHADKPSTVSAINGISYQRGGTKTGAALEFVRQNAAWRGGAVPKVMIVLTDGKSGDAVAAPSQSLAADGVAVYAIGVGNFDHAELLQIANSDQDKVIELTDFNALATKIDDIAKVVCSSVSDGCPSGYKSHSGICYKAFNTKKTFVQASKACYADGGTLAMPRDAATNAFIKSLKDDVDPSGFFWFGLVDQHQENEWVWIDGRPLGSFSDWKPGEPNNAGDEDFAEYFPTQWNDVGGNAKNRKFICQVIPIDCPEGYVYHPPSRMCYKAFDVKKNNEGAIEACSADGGSLAMPGDATTNVFLIYLKNAVDNKALFRFGLTDEHEEGGWMRADGIALGNFQPWGPGEPNNLRNEDCAEYFPGSHPKNKRNKWNDGPCANQNRKFICQVVPKDCPKGYKQSGASCYKAFDTRKNHDEAAKICRAEGGSLAMPQDQATNDFLVNLKNEVDGTSWFWLGADDKNDEGTWQYADGEPFGSYRNWFPGEPNQAGGNEDCLMMFESPRNMWNDQGCATKQKFICQIKMPIVDSCGGNVPGEVGVIVSPGYPVTYTDHQKCSWNIMARPGKVITVIFDDFGLESTFDTVTVEDACSGKELGKFSGSTLPAAVPSTDKQIRVIFTTDHSVTERGFKLRYFASDPSGKRAIAEPMPAQLPDEALQERDQEEPADNTNEGMLLETLKILEEDLRNAGNELE
;
A
#
# COMPACT_ATOMS: atom_id res chain seq x y z
N MET A 1 -28.99 40.04 -7.57
CA MET A 1 -27.80 39.18 -7.52
C MET A 1 -27.09 39.27 -8.86
N LYS A 2 -25.83 39.74 -8.90
CA LYS A 2 -25.04 39.74 -10.14
C LYS A 2 -24.46 38.33 -10.32
N LEU A 3 -24.87 37.63 -11.37
CA LEU A 3 -24.33 36.32 -11.73
C LEU A 3 -22.86 36.46 -12.17
N CYS A 4 -22.03 35.50 -11.76
CA CYS A 4 -20.60 35.46 -12.05
C CYS A 4 -20.37 35.27 -13.56
N PRO A 5 -19.47 36.01 -14.22
CA PRO A 5 -19.24 35.92 -15.67
C PRO A 5 -18.88 34.52 -16.18
N SER A 6 -18.28 33.68 -15.34
CA SER A 6 -17.88 32.32 -15.65
C SER A 6 -19.05 31.33 -15.81
N LEU A 7 -20.19 31.59 -15.16
CA LEU A 7 -21.40 30.75 -15.29
C LEU A 7 -22.12 31.01 -16.63
N LEU A 8 -21.96 32.20 -17.20
CA LEU A 8 -22.58 32.59 -18.46
C LEU A 8 -21.97 31.85 -19.66
N VAL A 9 -20.67 31.55 -19.61
CA VAL A 9 -19.95 30.83 -20.68
C VAL A 9 -20.30 29.34 -20.71
N ALA A 10 -20.53 28.73 -19.53
CA ALA A 10 -20.93 27.33 -19.44
C ALA A 10 -22.38 27.09 -19.90
N LEU A 11 -23.30 28.01 -19.57
CA LEU A 11 -24.69 27.91 -20.03
C LEU A 11 -24.84 28.15 -21.56
N LEU A 12 -24.00 29.00 -22.15
CA LEU A 12 -24.02 29.27 -23.60
C LEU A 12 -23.49 28.11 -24.44
N LEU A 13 -22.69 27.19 -23.87
CA LEU A 13 -22.13 26.04 -24.58
C LEU A 13 -23.02 24.79 -24.54
N LEU A 14 -24.01 24.72 -23.65
CA LEU A 14 -24.89 23.55 -23.49
C LEU A 14 -26.15 23.58 -24.39
N VAL A 15 -26.44 24.69 -25.07
CA VAL A 15 -27.66 24.84 -25.91
C VAL A 15 -27.35 24.86 -27.42
N GLY A 16 -26.10 24.64 -27.83
CA GLY A 16 -25.67 24.77 -29.22
C GLY A 16 -25.45 23.46 -29.99
N GLY A 17 -26.51 22.89 -30.58
CA GLY A 17 -26.45 21.96 -31.73
C GLY A 17 -27.29 20.69 -31.58
N SER A 18 -28.45 20.53 -32.23
CA SER A 18 -28.58 20.41 -33.70
C SER A 18 -29.97 20.78 -34.21
N SER A 19 -30.04 21.67 -35.21
CA SER A 19 -30.71 21.39 -36.50
C SER A 19 -30.36 22.49 -37.51
N ARG A 20 -29.90 22.07 -38.70
CA ARG A 20 -29.64 22.95 -39.85
C ARG A 20 -30.95 23.27 -40.57
N SER A 21 -31.15 24.53 -40.97
CA SER A 21 -31.40 24.91 -42.38
C SER A 21 -31.62 26.43 -42.56
N ALA A 22 -30.75 27.02 -43.38
CA ALA A 22 -30.96 28.11 -44.35
C ALA A 22 -31.56 29.47 -43.93
N ALA A 23 -30.71 30.51 -43.96
CA ALA A 23 -30.76 31.64 -44.93
C ALA A 23 -30.24 32.94 -44.28
N ALA A 24 -29.23 33.57 -44.90
CA ALA A 24 -28.88 34.97 -44.64
C ALA A 24 -29.79 35.87 -45.50
N PRO A 25 -30.16 37.08 -45.04
CA PRO A 25 -29.29 38.23 -45.29
C PRO A 25 -29.25 39.36 -44.23
N ASP A 26 -28.08 40.00 -44.18
CA ASP A 26 -27.75 41.43 -44.04
C ASP A 26 -28.06 42.30 -42.78
N LYS A 27 -27.12 43.24 -42.58
CA LYS A 27 -26.83 44.09 -41.42
C LYS A 27 -27.83 45.23 -41.17
N ARG A 28 -28.20 45.47 -39.89
CA ARG A 28 -27.95 46.71 -39.11
C ARG A 28 -28.70 46.69 -37.76
N ASP A 29 -28.02 47.25 -36.74
CA ASP A 29 -28.44 47.70 -35.40
C ASP A 29 -29.77 47.22 -34.82
N LEU A 30 -29.76 46.59 -33.63
CA LEU A 30 -30.80 46.75 -32.59
C LEU A 30 -30.34 46.12 -31.25
N SER A 31 -30.58 46.86 -30.16
CA SER A 31 -30.13 46.64 -28.78
C SER A 31 -30.83 45.49 -28.04
N THR A 32 -30.12 44.92 -27.06
CA THR A 32 -30.44 43.78 -26.18
C THR A 32 -31.77 43.82 -25.40
N ASN A 33 -32.54 44.92 -25.45
CA ASN A 33 -33.79 45.08 -24.69
C ASN A 33 -35.06 44.55 -25.38
N PHE A 34 -35.02 44.17 -26.66
CA PHE A 34 -36.23 43.73 -27.39
C PHE A 34 -36.51 42.21 -27.30
N LEU A 35 -35.56 41.41 -26.80
CA LEU A 35 -35.70 39.94 -26.67
C LEU A 35 -36.30 39.50 -25.33
N ILE A 36 -36.35 40.38 -24.33
CA ILE A 36 -36.86 40.07 -22.99
C ILE A 36 -38.40 40.14 -22.95
N GLU A 37 -39.03 41.06 -23.69
CA GLU A 37 -40.50 41.20 -23.69
C GLU A 37 -41.24 40.08 -24.45
N ARG A 38 -40.57 39.33 -25.32
CA ARG A 38 -41.23 38.30 -26.16
C ARG A 38 -41.21 36.88 -25.57
N LEU A 39 -40.48 36.66 -24.47
CA LEU A 39 -40.47 35.38 -23.76
C LEU A 39 -41.55 35.31 -22.66
N GLU A 40 -42.03 36.45 -22.16
CA GLU A 40 -43.08 36.50 -21.13
C GLU A 40 -44.50 36.28 -21.67
N GLU A 41 -44.69 36.35 -23.00
CA GLU A 41 -46.00 36.17 -23.64
C GLU A 41 -46.29 34.69 -24.01
N PHE A 42 -45.28 33.82 -24.04
CA PHE A 42 -45.46 32.40 -24.41
C PHE A 42 -45.81 31.47 -23.24
N LEU A 43 -45.66 31.94 -21.99
CA LEU A 43 -45.89 31.14 -20.77
C LEU A 43 -47.24 31.39 -20.09
N ARG A 44 -48.22 31.97 -20.80
CA ARG A 44 -49.56 32.29 -20.26
C ARG A 44 -50.75 31.57 -20.92
N GLU A 45 -50.55 30.51 -21.71
CA GLU A 45 -51.65 29.84 -22.45
C GLU A 45 -51.84 28.32 -22.21
N GLU A 46 -51.42 27.75 -21.07
CA GLU A 46 -51.83 26.36 -20.70
C GLU A 46 -52.51 26.29 -19.31
N ALA A 47 -53.57 27.09 -19.13
CA ALA A 47 -54.48 26.92 -17.99
C ALA A 47 -55.93 27.26 -18.36
N ALA A 48 -56.60 26.35 -19.09
CA ALA A 48 -58.06 26.20 -19.12
C ALA A 48 -58.45 24.95 -19.94
N ASP A 49 -58.96 23.88 -19.31
CA ASP A 49 -60.36 23.43 -19.47
C ASP A 49 -60.70 22.25 -18.53
N ASN A 50 -61.98 22.22 -18.16
CA ASN A 50 -62.80 21.44 -17.21
C ASN A 50 -62.67 19.89 -17.26
N GLY A 51 -63.11 19.06 -16.31
CA GLY A 51 -63.92 19.20 -15.09
C GLY A 51 -64.57 17.84 -14.67
N ASP A 52 -64.87 17.71 -13.37
CA ASP A 52 -65.96 16.99 -12.70
C ASP A 52 -66.11 15.43 -12.59
N ASN A 53 -66.15 15.02 -11.29
CA ASN A 53 -67.15 14.21 -10.55
C ASN A 53 -67.25 12.66 -10.59
N ALA A 54 -67.00 12.10 -9.38
CA ALA A 54 -67.91 11.29 -8.53
C ALA A 54 -68.15 9.77 -8.76
N ALA A 55 -67.78 9.02 -7.71
CA ALA A 55 -68.55 8.03 -6.93
C ALA A 55 -68.88 6.61 -7.46
N ALA A 56 -68.75 5.67 -6.49
CA ALA A 56 -69.58 4.50 -6.18
C ALA A 56 -69.06 3.07 -6.49
N SER A 57 -69.05 2.30 -5.39
CA SER A 57 -69.01 0.84 -5.15
C SER A 57 -70.20 0.05 -5.70
N VAL A 58 -70.07 -1.28 -5.93
CA VAL A 58 -70.99 -2.43 -5.66
C VAL A 58 -70.19 -3.75 -5.96
N GLU A 59 -69.89 -4.64 -5.00
CA GLU A 59 -70.59 -5.90 -4.55
C GLU A 59 -70.82 -6.98 -5.64
N GLU A 60 -70.20 -8.16 -5.53
CA GLU A 60 -70.66 -9.48 -5.00
C GLU A 60 -71.38 -10.38 -6.03
N ASP A 61 -70.90 -11.63 -6.20
CA ASP A 61 -71.67 -12.87 -5.97
C ASP A 61 -70.99 -14.14 -6.56
N ASP A 62 -70.77 -15.12 -5.67
CA ASP A 62 -70.57 -16.57 -5.87
C ASP A 62 -71.94 -17.21 -6.26
N PRO A 63 -72.09 -18.41 -6.90
CA PRO A 63 -72.03 -19.69 -6.14
C PRO A 63 -71.77 -21.02 -6.93
N SER A 64 -71.05 -21.97 -6.28
CA SER A 64 -71.43 -23.40 -6.06
C SER A 64 -71.60 -24.39 -7.27
N ALA A 65 -71.51 -25.72 -7.21
CA ALA A 65 -71.22 -26.78 -6.23
C ALA A 65 -71.10 -28.14 -6.98
N GLY A 66 -70.31 -29.11 -6.45
CA GLY A 66 -70.78 -30.44 -6.01
C GLY A 66 -70.52 -31.58 -7.03
N SER A 67 -70.26 -32.86 -6.69
CA SER A 67 -70.33 -33.63 -5.44
C SER A 67 -69.92 -35.09 -5.71
N GLY A 68 -69.49 -35.84 -4.67
CA GLY A 68 -69.50 -37.32 -4.58
C GLY A 68 -68.24 -37.90 -3.92
N ASP A 69 -68.18 -38.17 -2.60
CA ASP A 69 -68.70 -39.36 -1.86
C ASP A 69 -67.75 -40.60 -1.97
N LEU A 70 -67.40 -41.43 -0.98
CA LEU A 70 -67.67 -41.62 0.46
C LEU A 70 -66.64 -42.63 1.06
N GLU A 71 -66.24 -42.40 2.31
CA GLU A 71 -65.94 -43.30 3.47
C GLU A 71 -65.03 -44.56 3.41
N GLY A 72 -64.14 -44.67 4.43
CA GLY A 72 -63.62 -45.93 5.00
C GLY A 72 -62.24 -45.86 5.68
N SER A 73 -62.19 -45.99 7.01
CA SER A 73 -61.08 -45.84 7.99
C SER A 73 -60.00 -46.95 8.01
N ASP A 74 -58.69 -46.63 8.16
CA ASP A 74 -57.93 -46.44 9.42
C ASP A 74 -56.39 -46.66 9.22
N GLU A 75 -55.60 -46.06 10.10
CA GLU A 75 -54.17 -45.66 10.03
C GLU A 75 -53.11 -46.62 9.45
N THR A 76 -52.16 -46.06 8.70
CA THR A 76 -50.72 -46.42 8.72
C THR A 76 -49.83 -45.30 8.15
N PHE A 77 -48.68 -45.05 8.79
CA PHE A 77 -47.63 -44.13 8.33
C PHE A 77 -46.32 -44.92 8.21
N PHE A 78 -45.69 -44.98 7.03
CA PHE A 78 -44.29 -45.38 6.85
C PHE A 78 -43.66 -44.82 5.55
N GLU A 79 -42.47 -44.26 5.73
CA GLU A 79 -41.23 -44.26 4.92
C GLU A 79 -41.15 -44.06 3.37
N THR A 80 -40.34 -43.04 3.05
CA THR A 80 -39.08 -43.02 2.26
C THR A 80 -38.97 -43.36 0.75
N ARG A 81 -38.02 -42.60 0.15
CA ARG A 81 -37.13 -42.84 -1.01
C ARG A 81 -37.66 -42.57 -2.44
N GLY A 82 -37.06 -41.53 -3.05
CA GLY A 82 -36.32 -41.63 -4.33
C GLY A 82 -37.09 -41.46 -5.66
N GLY A 83 -36.59 -40.53 -6.50
CA GLY A 83 -36.87 -40.40 -7.95
C GLY A 83 -38.17 -39.65 -8.28
N GLY A 84 -38.14 -38.46 -8.89
CA GLY A 84 -37.99 -38.27 -10.34
C GLY A 84 -39.32 -38.61 -11.05
N VAL A 85 -40.02 -37.73 -11.77
CA VAL A 85 -39.58 -37.09 -13.02
C VAL A 85 -40.72 -36.18 -13.61
N LEU A 86 -40.30 -35.03 -14.15
CA LEU A 86 -40.84 -34.17 -15.23
C LEU A 86 -42.32 -33.71 -15.26
N VAL A 87 -42.51 -32.38 -15.11
CA VAL A 87 -43.13 -31.56 -16.18
C VAL A 87 -42.39 -30.22 -16.31
N SER A 88 -41.83 -30.03 -17.50
CA SER A 88 -41.45 -28.84 -18.26
C SER A 88 -41.38 -27.47 -17.57
N ARG A 89 -40.14 -26.97 -17.50
CA ARG A 89 -39.76 -25.60 -17.13
C ARG A 89 -40.39 -24.56 -18.06
N LEU A 90 -41.17 -23.65 -17.49
CA LEU A 90 -41.29 -22.29 -18.00
C LEU A 90 -40.35 -21.43 -17.15
N SER A 91 -39.12 -21.25 -17.63
CA SER A 91 -38.15 -20.32 -17.04
C SER A 91 -38.57 -18.90 -17.37
N VAL A 92 -39.18 -18.20 -16.41
CA VAL A 92 -39.15 -16.74 -16.38
C VAL A 92 -37.77 -16.35 -15.90
N GLN A 93 -36.94 -15.92 -16.84
CA GLN A 93 -35.57 -15.49 -16.63
C GLN A 93 -35.58 -14.06 -16.07
N LEU A 94 -35.07 -13.88 -14.86
CA LEU A 94 -34.60 -12.56 -14.43
C LEU A 94 -33.38 -12.18 -15.29
N PRO A 95 -33.29 -10.96 -15.86
CA PRO A 95 -32.16 -10.57 -16.69
C PRO A 95 -30.89 -10.33 -15.85
N SER A 96 -29.93 -11.24 -16.06
CA SER A 96 -28.46 -11.15 -16.00
C SER A 96 -27.71 -10.11 -15.16
N GLN A 97 -26.90 -10.65 -14.25
CA GLN A 97 -25.94 -9.95 -13.38
C GLN A 97 -24.55 -9.79 -14.04
N CYS A 98 -24.41 -8.90 -15.02
CA CYS A 98 -23.11 -8.26 -15.26
C CYS A 98 -23.11 -6.89 -14.58
N ALA A 99 -21.99 -6.43 -14.04
CA ALA A 99 -21.85 -5.02 -13.70
C ALA A 99 -22.17 -4.20 -14.97
N ALA A 100 -23.18 -3.33 -14.92
CA ALA A 100 -23.57 -2.48 -16.03
C ALA A 100 -22.42 -1.50 -16.35
N SER A 101 -21.55 -1.92 -17.27
CA SER A 101 -20.36 -1.19 -17.69
C SER A 101 -20.68 -0.39 -18.96
N THR A 102 -20.31 0.89 -18.98
CA THR A 102 -20.32 1.73 -20.18
C THR A 102 -19.09 1.51 -21.07
N THR A 103 -18.17 0.64 -20.66
CA THR A 103 -16.89 0.42 -21.35
C THR A 103 -17.01 -0.68 -22.41
N ASN A 104 -16.60 -0.38 -23.65
CA ASN A 104 -16.49 -1.36 -24.73
C ASN A 104 -15.27 -2.28 -24.49
N ILE A 105 -15.49 -3.49 -23.98
CA ILE A 105 -14.43 -4.44 -23.64
C ILE A 105 -13.80 -5.13 -24.86
N ALA A 106 -14.38 -4.96 -26.06
CA ALA A 106 -13.84 -5.47 -27.32
C ALA A 106 -12.91 -4.47 -28.03
N GLN A 107 -12.91 -3.18 -27.66
CA GLN A 107 -12.10 -2.17 -28.35
C GLN A 107 -10.60 -2.51 -28.26
N GLY A 108 -9.91 -2.50 -29.40
CA GLY A 108 -8.48 -2.83 -29.54
C GLY A 108 -8.14 -4.31 -29.38
N ARG A 109 -9.12 -5.20 -29.16
CA ARG A 109 -8.85 -6.62 -28.90
C ARG A 109 -8.51 -7.40 -30.19
N PRO A 110 -7.71 -8.48 -30.11
CA PRO A 110 -7.41 -9.31 -31.26
C PRO A 110 -8.66 -9.90 -31.90
N ALA A 111 -8.83 -9.68 -33.20
CA ALA A 111 -9.96 -10.18 -33.97
C ALA A 111 -9.50 -11.04 -35.16
N GLU A 112 -10.27 -12.08 -35.45
CA GLU A 112 -10.06 -13.00 -36.56
C GLU A 112 -11.34 -13.16 -37.38
N GLN A 113 -11.22 -13.53 -38.64
CA GLN A 113 -12.37 -13.83 -39.49
C GLN A 113 -12.08 -14.99 -40.44
N SER A 114 -13.13 -15.63 -40.94
CA SER A 114 -13.06 -16.83 -41.78
C SER A 114 -12.20 -16.65 -43.02
N SER A 115 -12.18 -15.45 -43.60
CA SER A 115 -11.31 -15.11 -44.72
C SER A 115 -11.16 -13.59 -44.88
N LEU A 116 -10.14 -13.14 -45.60
CA LEU A 116 -9.87 -11.72 -45.84
C LEU A 116 -10.12 -11.34 -47.30
N ALA A 117 -10.92 -10.29 -47.52
CA ALA A 117 -11.17 -9.71 -48.83
C ALA A 117 -11.05 -8.18 -48.81
N HIS A 118 -10.68 -7.59 -49.95
CA HIS A 118 -10.66 -6.13 -50.18
C HIS A 118 -9.92 -5.29 -49.11
N GLY A 119 -8.97 -5.87 -48.37
CA GLY A 119 -8.23 -5.19 -47.30
C GLY A 119 -9.06 -4.91 -46.04
N GLY A 120 -10.26 -5.46 -45.92
CA GLY A 120 -11.13 -5.33 -44.73
C GLY A 120 -10.70 -6.26 -43.60
N ALA A 121 -9.55 -5.96 -42.99
CA ALA A 121 -8.97 -6.75 -41.89
C ALA A 121 -9.91 -6.84 -40.68
N PRO A 122 -9.94 -7.98 -39.95
CA PRO A 122 -10.90 -8.21 -38.86
C PRO A 122 -10.78 -7.20 -37.72
N GLY A 123 -9.60 -6.65 -37.44
CA GLY A 123 -9.39 -5.65 -36.37
C GLY A 123 -10.14 -4.33 -36.57
N ARG A 124 -10.58 -4.02 -37.81
CA ARG A 124 -11.34 -2.78 -38.08
C ARG A 124 -12.71 -2.75 -37.40
N ALA A 125 -13.29 -3.91 -37.08
CA ALA A 125 -14.56 -3.98 -36.36
C ALA A 125 -14.41 -3.71 -34.85
N VAL A 126 -13.22 -3.45 -34.34
CA VAL A 126 -12.98 -3.21 -32.90
C VAL A 126 -12.01 -2.04 -32.69
N ASP A 127 -11.80 -1.21 -33.70
CA ASP A 127 -10.87 -0.08 -33.64
C ASP A 127 -11.50 1.17 -33.01
N GLY A 128 -12.79 1.11 -32.64
CA GLY A 128 -13.54 2.24 -32.07
C GLY A 128 -13.97 3.27 -33.11
N ASN A 129 -13.68 3.05 -34.39
CA ASN A 129 -14.12 3.87 -35.49
C ASN A 129 -15.45 3.34 -36.04
N ASN A 130 -16.53 4.04 -35.73
CA ASN A 130 -17.88 3.69 -36.15
C ASN A 130 -18.27 4.24 -37.54
N ASN A 131 -17.28 4.55 -38.40
CA ASN A 131 -17.53 5.08 -39.74
C ASN A 131 -18.13 4.01 -40.67
N ARG A 132 -19.38 4.25 -41.06
CA ARG A 132 -20.21 3.29 -41.79
C ARG A 132 -19.96 3.27 -43.29
N GLN A 133 -19.05 4.12 -43.79
CA GLN A 133 -18.70 4.24 -45.21
C GLN A 133 -17.46 3.39 -45.51
N TRP A 134 -17.49 2.56 -46.55
CA TRP A 134 -16.33 1.76 -46.95
C TRP A 134 -15.07 2.58 -47.26
N SER A 135 -15.23 3.76 -47.86
CA SER A 135 -14.13 4.70 -48.10
C SER A 135 -13.49 5.22 -46.81
N GLY A 136 -14.16 5.07 -45.68
CA GLY A 136 -13.67 5.41 -44.34
C GLY A 136 -12.74 4.38 -43.72
N ASN A 137 -12.46 3.25 -44.39
CA ASN A 137 -11.54 2.20 -43.95
C ASN A 137 -11.85 1.56 -42.58
N SER A 138 -13.07 1.69 -42.05
CA SER A 138 -13.47 1.12 -40.75
C SER A 138 -14.22 -0.23 -40.88
N CYS A 139 -14.63 -0.64 -42.09
CA CYS A 139 -15.34 -1.91 -42.26
C CYS A 139 -14.42 -3.10 -42.55
N THR A 140 -14.69 -4.23 -41.89
CA THR A 140 -14.15 -5.57 -42.17
C THR A 140 -14.83 -6.17 -43.40
N HIS A 141 -14.20 -7.14 -44.06
CA HIS A 141 -14.80 -7.81 -45.21
C HIS A 141 -14.23 -9.22 -45.41
N THR A 142 -15.10 -10.23 -45.43
CA THR A 142 -14.73 -11.61 -45.80
C THR A 142 -14.88 -11.87 -47.30
N ASN A 143 -14.35 -12.97 -47.81
CA ASN A 143 -14.71 -13.44 -49.16
C ASN A 143 -16.19 -13.83 -49.21
N ASN A 144 -16.70 -13.98 -50.44
CA ASN A 144 -18.02 -14.59 -50.65
C ASN A 144 -17.90 -16.11 -50.38
N GLU A 145 -18.30 -16.54 -49.20
CA GLU A 145 -18.12 -17.92 -48.72
C GLU A 145 -19.33 -18.39 -47.92
N ASN A 146 -19.44 -19.70 -47.72
CA ASN A 146 -20.55 -20.28 -46.97
C ASN A 146 -20.32 -20.12 -45.46
N GLN A 147 -21.27 -19.49 -44.77
CA GLN A 147 -21.26 -19.21 -43.34
C GLN A 147 -19.99 -18.46 -42.89
N PRO A 148 -19.74 -17.25 -43.44
CA PRO A 148 -18.61 -16.45 -43.01
C PRO A 148 -18.76 -16.06 -41.54
N TRP A 149 -17.63 -15.95 -40.83
CA TRP A 149 -17.62 -15.58 -39.42
C TRP A 149 -16.50 -14.59 -39.10
N TRP A 150 -16.73 -13.81 -38.05
CA TRP A 150 -15.78 -12.90 -37.43
C TRP A 150 -15.80 -13.14 -35.92
N ARG A 151 -14.67 -13.03 -35.22
CA ARG A 151 -14.59 -13.14 -33.76
C ARG A 151 -13.57 -12.18 -33.16
N VAL A 152 -13.81 -11.81 -31.91
CA VAL A 152 -12.86 -11.08 -31.06
C VAL A 152 -12.52 -11.90 -29.80
N ASP A 153 -11.25 -11.93 -29.43
CA ASP A 153 -10.74 -12.53 -28.20
C ASP A 153 -10.62 -11.47 -27.09
N LEU A 154 -11.46 -11.58 -26.06
CA LEU A 154 -11.49 -10.68 -24.92
C LEU A 154 -10.34 -10.92 -23.92
N GLY A 155 -9.45 -11.89 -24.18
CA GLY A 155 -8.26 -12.24 -23.39
C GLY A 155 -8.55 -13.19 -22.22
N SER A 156 -9.75 -13.12 -21.63
CA SER A 156 -10.24 -14.08 -20.63
C SER A 156 -11.76 -14.22 -20.75
N SER A 157 -12.36 -15.25 -20.16
CA SER A 157 -13.82 -15.35 -20.12
C SER A 157 -14.41 -14.16 -19.35
N LYS A 158 -15.31 -13.38 -19.99
CA LYS A 158 -15.97 -12.19 -19.40
C LYS A 158 -17.49 -12.33 -19.48
N CYS A 159 -18.20 -11.69 -18.55
CA CYS A 159 -19.65 -11.51 -18.61
C CYS A 159 -19.95 -10.50 -19.72
N VAL A 160 -20.78 -10.85 -20.69
CA VAL A 160 -21.19 -9.97 -21.79
C VAL A 160 -22.66 -9.62 -21.64
N ASP A 161 -22.92 -8.36 -21.30
CA ASP A 161 -24.25 -7.79 -21.14
C ASP A 161 -24.92 -7.62 -22.52
N ARG A 162 -24.31 -6.83 -23.41
CA ARG A 162 -24.82 -6.60 -24.77
C ARG A 162 -23.70 -6.44 -25.80
N VAL A 163 -24.02 -6.73 -27.05
CA VAL A 163 -23.14 -6.53 -28.21
C VAL A 163 -23.80 -5.57 -29.20
N VAL A 164 -23.14 -4.47 -29.52
CA VAL A 164 -23.61 -3.44 -30.45
C VAL A 164 -22.84 -3.57 -31.75
N VAL A 165 -23.55 -3.89 -32.83
CA VAL A 165 -22.98 -4.09 -34.17
C VAL A 165 -23.35 -2.93 -35.08
N THR A 166 -22.35 -2.26 -35.64
CA THR A 166 -22.51 -1.19 -36.63
C THR A 166 -22.35 -1.76 -38.03
N ASN A 167 -23.41 -1.60 -38.82
CA ASN A 167 -23.52 -2.08 -40.19
C ASN A 167 -23.00 -1.03 -41.19
N ARG A 168 -22.63 -1.50 -42.37
CA ARG A 168 -22.20 -0.65 -43.50
C ARG A 168 -23.38 0.14 -44.05
N GLN A 169 -23.14 1.41 -44.44
CA GLN A 169 -24.17 2.35 -44.89
C GLN A 169 -24.14 2.69 -46.38
N ASP A 170 -22.96 2.76 -46.99
CA ASP A 170 -22.77 3.29 -48.35
C ASP A 170 -23.29 2.35 -49.45
N CYS A 171 -23.40 1.05 -49.17
CA CYS A 171 -24.16 0.09 -49.95
C CYS A 171 -24.33 -1.18 -49.11
N CYS A 172 -25.15 -2.11 -49.61
CA CYS A 172 -24.98 -3.53 -49.28
C CYS A 172 -25.29 -3.87 -47.81
N SER A 173 -26.04 -3.00 -47.11
CA SER A 173 -26.40 -3.13 -45.70
C SER A 173 -27.28 -4.37 -45.46
N GLU A 174 -28.01 -4.80 -46.49
CA GLU A 174 -28.85 -6.00 -46.47
C GLU A 174 -28.06 -7.30 -46.29
N ARG A 175 -26.75 -7.33 -46.57
CA ARG A 175 -25.91 -8.54 -46.46
C ARG A 175 -25.75 -9.04 -45.02
N LEU A 176 -25.90 -8.15 -44.05
CA LEU A 176 -25.84 -8.53 -42.64
C LEU A 176 -27.17 -9.15 -42.16
N GLN A 177 -28.19 -9.28 -43.01
CA GLN A 177 -29.48 -9.86 -42.65
C GLN A 177 -29.35 -11.28 -42.10
N GLY A 178 -29.92 -11.50 -40.92
CA GLY A 178 -29.97 -12.81 -40.28
C GLY A 178 -28.72 -13.20 -39.49
N PHE A 179 -27.76 -12.30 -39.28
CA PHE A 179 -26.56 -12.60 -38.50
C PHE A 179 -26.90 -13.03 -37.07
N LYS A 180 -26.04 -13.86 -36.49
CA LYS A 180 -26.14 -14.32 -35.10
C LYS A 180 -24.88 -13.96 -34.34
N VAL A 181 -25.04 -13.64 -33.06
CA VAL A 181 -23.95 -13.39 -32.11
C VAL A 181 -23.72 -14.67 -31.28
N TYR A 182 -22.47 -15.09 -31.18
CA TYR A 182 -21.99 -16.29 -30.51
C TYR A 182 -21.07 -15.89 -29.36
N ILE A 183 -21.24 -16.44 -28.17
CA ILE A 183 -20.43 -16.10 -27.00
C ILE A 183 -20.02 -17.38 -26.27
N GLY A 184 -18.72 -17.58 -26.06
CA GLY A 184 -18.19 -18.72 -25.29
C GLY A 184 -16.67 -18.80 -25.30
N ASP A 185 -16.12 -19.82 -24.65
CA ASP A 185 -14.65 -20.01 -24.52
C ASP A 185 -14.03 -20.86 -25.63
N ASN A 186 -14.83 -21.36 -26.58
CA ASN A 186 -14.30 -22.12 -27.71
C ASN A 186 -13.82 -21.15 -28.82
N PRO A 187 -12.59 -21.27 -29.33
CA PRO A 187 -12.13 -20.42 -30.42
C PRO A 187 -12.94 -20.61 -31.72
N ASN A 188 -13.60 -21.76 -31.92
CA ASN A 188 -14.49 -21.96 -33.07
C ASN A 188 -15.86 -21.29 -32.83
N VAL A 189 -16.17 -20.24 -33.61
CA VAL A 189 -17.38 -19.40 -33.47
C VAL A 189 -18.66 -20.20 -33.43
N ALA A 190 -18.85 -21.13 -34.37
CA ALA A 190 -20.09 -21.89 -34.49
C ALA A 190 -20.28 -22.96 -33.40
N ALA A 191 -19.23 -23.27 -32.64
CA ALA A 191 -19.28 -24.20 -31.52
C ALA A 191 -19.76 -23.54 -30.22
N ASN A 192 -19.84 -22.21 -30.18
CA ASN A 192 -20.34 -21.46 -29.02
C ASN A 192 -21.87 -21.29 -29.06
N PRO A 193 -22.53 -21.08 -27.91
CA PRO A 193 -23.96 -20.76 -27.87
C PRO A 193 -24.23 -19.34 -28.41
N THR A 194 -25.44 -19.14 -28.95
CA THR A 194 -25.87 -17.83 -29.49
C THR A 194 -26.62 -16.97 -28.47
N CYS A 195 -26.51 -15.65 -28.59
CA CYS A 195 -27.35 -14.67 -27.89
C CYS A 195 -28.18 -13.81 -28.84
N GLY A 196 -29.33 -13.32 -28.35
CA GLY A 196 -30.27 -12.47 -29.07
C GLY A 196 -30.96 -13.07 -30.30
N GLY A 197 -30.57 -14.27 -30.76
CA GLY A 197 -31.14 -14.92 -31.95
C GLY A 197 -30.64 -14.32 -33.28
N ALA A 198 -31.28 -14.69 -34.39
CA ALA A 198 -30.96 -14.13 -35.71
C ALA A 198 -31.51 -12.70 -35.85
N GLN A 199 -30.65 -11.75 -36.20
CA GLN A 199 -30.99 -10.33 -36.21
C GLN A 199 -31.51 -9.86 -37.58
N SER A 200 -32.43 -8.90 -37.57
CA SER A 200 -32.93 -8.23 -38.78
C SER A 200 -32.28 -6.85 -38.94
N VAL A 201 -31.83 -6.54 -40.15
CA VAL A 201 -31.08 -5.31 -40.46
C VAL A 201 -31.91 -4.25 -41.20
N SER A 202 -33.19 -4.53 -41.48
CA SER A 202 -34.08 -3.60 -42.19
C SER A 202 -34.20 -2.25 -41.46
N GLY A 203 -33.72 -1.18 -42.10
CA GLY A 203 -33.74 0.18 -41.57
C GLY A 203 -32.80 0.46 -40.39
N LYS A 204 -31.91 -0.49 -40.03
CA LYS A 204 -31.03 -0.37 -38.85
C LYS A 204 -29.55 -0.33 -39.25
N MET A 205 -28.90 0.77 -38.88
CA MET A 205 -27.47 0.99 -39.14
C MET A 205 -26.58 0.59 -37.96
N THR A 206 -27.15 0.55 -36.75
CA THR A 206 -26.52 0.03 -35.54
C THR A 206 -27.54 -0.84 -34.83
N ILE A 207 -27.11 -2.03 -34.40
CA ILE A 207 -27.97 -3.08 -33.89
C ILE A 207 -27.41 -3.51 -32.54
N SER A 208 -28.15 -3.25 -31.47
CA SER A 208 -27.82 -3.72 -30.12
C SER A 208 -28.47 -5.07 -29.90
N VAL A 209 -27.66 -6.07 -29.57
CA VAL A 209 -28.06 -7.43 -29.26
C VAL A 209 -27.84 -7.65 -27.77
N ASP A 210 -28.93 -7.83 -27.03
CA ASP A 210 -28.87 -8.19 -25.61
C ASP A 210 -28.40 -9.65 -25.48
N CYS A 211 -27.35 -9.85 -24.71
CA CYS A 211 -26.74 -11.15 -24.48
C CYS A 211 -26.97 -11.70 -23.09
N GLY A 212 -27.71 -10.98 -22.23
CA GLY A 212 -28.21 -11.50 -20.97
C GLY A 212 -27.08 -12.04 -20.09
N GLY A 213 -25.95 -11.34 -20.05
CA GLY A 213 -24.80 -11.66 -19.22
C GLY A 213 -24.15 -13.01 -19.45
N ARG A 214 -24.20 -13.51 -20.68
CA ARG A 214 -23.49 -14.74 -21.08
C ARG A 214 -21.99 -14.57 -20.94
N THR A 215 -21.32 -15.64 -20.55
CA THR A 215 -19.89 -15.63 -20.30
C THR A 215 -19.12 -16.26 -21.45
N GLY A 216 -18.04 -15.62 -21.86
CA GLY A 216 -17.17 -16.16 -22.90
C GLY A 216 -15.93 -15.32 -23.12
N ARG A 217 -14.84 -15.97 -23.49
CA ARG A 217 -13.59 -15.35 -23.95
C ARG A 217 -13.73 -14.84 -25.38
N TYR A 218 -14.49 -15.54 -26.21
CA TYR A 218 -14.69 -15.18 -27.61
C TYR A 218 -16.13 -14.68 -27.83
N VAL A 219 -16.24 -13.53 -28.50
CA VAL A 219 -17.50 -13.03 -29.06
C VAL A 219 -17.39 -13.11 -30.58
N GLY A 220 -18.29 -13.85 -31.22
CA GLY A 220 -18.28 -14.07 -32.66
C GLY A 220 -19.59 -13.70 -33.33
N ILE A 221 -19.51 -13.29 -34.60
CA ILE A 221 -20.64 -12.96 -35.46
C ILE A 221 -20.54 -13.82 -36.71
N ALA A 222 -21.61 -14.53 -37.06
CA ALA A 222 -21.66 -15.33 -38.28
C ALA A 222 -22.98 -15.16 -39.04
N LEU A 223 -22.92 -15.28 -40.36
CA LEU A 223 -24.07 -15.21 -41.24
C LEU A 223 -24.57 -16.60 -41.66
N PRO A 224 -25.89 -16.77 -41.87
CA PRO A 224 -26.42 -17.96 -42.51
C PRO A 224 -26.22 -17.88 -44.04
N GLY A 225 -25.81 -19.00 -44.65
CA GLY A 225 -25.70 -19.14 -46.11
C GLY A 225 -24.42 -18.57 -46.73
N THR A 226 -24.38 -18.48 -48.05
CA THR A 226 -23.20 -18.04 -48.83
C THR A 226 -23.30 -16.57 -49.22
N GLN A 227 -22.55 -15.71 -48.54
CA GLN A 227 -22.46 -14.27 -48.80
C GLN A 227 -21.23 -13.68 -48.07
N PRO A 228 -20.79 -12.46 -48.40
CA PRO A 228 -19.73 -11.78 -47.63
C PRO A 228 -20.25 -11.21 -46.30
N LEU A 229 -19.46 -11.33 -45.23
CA LEU A 229 -19.67 -10.66 -43.95
C LEU A 229 -18.92 -9.31 -43.93
N THR A 230 -19.61 -8.25 -43.52
CA THR A 230 -19.06 -6.89 -43.43
C THR A 230 -19.53 -6.25 -42.12
N LEU A 231 -18.59 -5.83 -41.27
CA LEU A 231 -18.86 -5.22 -39.96
C LEU A 231 -18.02 -3.95 -39.85
N CYS A 232 -18.61 -2.81 -39.48
CA CYS A 232 -17.87 -1.54 -39.37
C CYS A 232 -17.49 -1.16 -37.95
N GLU A 233 -18.20 -1.69 -36.95
CA GLU A 233 -17.78 -1.64 -35.55
C GLU A 233 -18.59 -2.67 -34.77
N VAL A 234 -17.98 -3.31 -33.77
CA VAL A 234 -18.58 -4.30 -32.88
C VAL A 234 -18.14 -3.96 -31.47
N GLN A 235 -19.05 -3.36 -30.71
CA GLN A 235 -18.82 -2.98 -29.33
C GLN A 235 -19.40 -4.05 -28.42
N VAL A 236 -18.59 -4.58 -27.51
CA VAL A 236 -19.03 -5.56 -26.52
C VAL A 236 -19.05 -4.86 -25.17
N PHE A 237 -20.20 -4.85 -24.51
CA PHE A 237 -20.36 -4.23 -23.19
C PHE A 237 -20.55 -5.34 -22.15
N GLY A 238 -19.81 -5.27 -21.05
CA GLY A 238 -19.72 -6.34 -20.07
C GLY A 238 -18.61 -6.15 -19.03
N GLY A 239 -18.41 -7.13 -18.15
CA GLY A 239 -17.49 -7.05 -17.00
C GLY A 239 -17.14 -8.41 -16.37
N ALA A 240 -16.32 -8.43 -15.31
CA ALA A 240 -15.93 -9.67 -14.65
C ALA A 240 -17.13 -10.38 -14.00
N VAL A 241 -17.17 -11.71 -14.08
CA VAL A 241 -18.19 -12.57 -13.43
C VAL A 241 -17.73 -12.88 -12.01
N PHE A 242 -18.62 -12.77 -11.02
CA PHE A 242 -18.39 -13.35 -9.70
C PHE A 242 -18.56 -14.89 -9.77
N GLY A 243 -17.42 -15.59 -9.67
CA GLY A 243 -17.16 -16.97 -9.20
C GLY A 243 -18.05 -18.16 -9.61
N ILE A 244 -17.46 -19.14 -10.34
CA ILE A 244 -17.33 -20.57 -9.95
C ILE A 244 -16.06 -21.14 -10.65
N PRO A 245 -15.20 -21.97 -10.01
CA PRO A 245 -14.06 -22.62 -10.67
C PRO A 245 -14.47 -23.81 -11.55
N ALA A 246 -13.79 -24.01 -12.69
CA ALA A 246 -13.84 -25.25 -13.47
C ALA A 246 -13.12 -26.41 -12.73
N PRO A 247 -13.50 -27.68 -12.97
CA PRO A 247 -13.18 -28.80 -12.10
C PRO A 247 -11.71 -29.25 -12.17
N LEU A 248 -11.21 -29.73 -11.03
CA LEU A 248 -9.87 -30.31 -10.83
C LEU A 248 -9.66 -31.63 -11.62
N PRO A 249 -8.42 -31.95 -12.05
CA PRO A 249 -8.04 -33.32 -12.41
C PRO A 249 -7.96 -34.21 -11.15
N PRO A 250 -8.03 -35.55 -11.28
CA PRO A 250 -8.61 -36.42 -10.25
C PRO A 250 -7.76 -36.55 -8.98
N GLN A 251 -8.50 -36.67 -7.87
CA GLN A 251 -8.07 -36.96 -6.51
C GLN A 251 -7.29 -38.29 -6.44
N CYS A 252 -6.14 -38.32 -5.77
CA CYS A 252 -5.60 -39.57 -5.24
C CYS A 252 -6.43 -39.98 -4.01
N GLY A 253 -6.87 -41.24 -3.99
CA GLY A 253 -7.72 -41.83 -2.96
C GLY A 253 -7.00 -42.21 -1.66
N PRO A 254 -7.75 -42.76 -0.69
CA PRO A 254 -7.31 -42.90 0.69
C PRO A 254 -6.27 -44.01 0.86
N GLY A 255 -5.08 -43.67 1.37
CA GLY A 255 -4.12 -44.68 1.80
C GLY A 255 -2.64 -44.30 1.94
N GLN A 256 -2.19 -43.07 1.66
CA GLN A 256 -0.79 -42.67 1.93
C GLN A 256 -0.67 -41.20 2.38
N ASP A 257 0.19 -41.01 3.37
CA ASP A 257 0.43 -39.79 4.16
C ASP A 257 0.88 -38.58 3.32
N CYS A 258 0.41 -37.39 3.70
CA CYS A 258 1.00 -36.11 3.30
C CYS A 258 1.43 -35.34 4.56
N GLU A 259 2.74 -35.24 4.76
CA GLU A 259 3.44 -34.57 5.88
C GLU A 259 3.46 -33.02 5.77
N GLN A 260 3.78 -32.39 6.90
CA GLN A 260 3.93 -30.96 7.24
C GLN A 260 4.75 -30.12 6.21
N PRO A 261 4.65 -28.76 6.19
CA PRO A 261 5.42 -27.92 5.27
C PRO A 261 6.93 -28.05 5.49
N GLY A 262 7.60 -28.75 4.58
CA GLY A 262 9.00 -29.14 4.70
C GLY A 262 10.00 -27.99 4.58
N GLU A 263 11.04 -28.06 5.41
CA GLU A 263 12.23 -27.17 5.43
C GLU A 263 12.98 -27.07 4.09
N TYR A 264 12.71 -27.99 3.17
CA TYR A 264 13.17 -27.98 1.79
C TYR A 264 12.12 -28.65 0.89
N ILE A 265 12.02 -28.21 -0.36
CA ILE A 265 11.11 -28.77 -1.36
C ILE A 265 11.92 -29.55 -2.40
N SER A 266 11.45 -30.76 -2.78
CA SER A 266 12.00 -31.47 -3.94
C SER A 266 11.64 -30.71 -5.22
N LEU A 267 12.64 -30.56 -6.09
CA LEU A 267 12.53 -30.03 -7.45
C LEU A 267 12.57 -31.15 -8.49
N GLY A 268 12.53 -32.40 -8.04
CA GLY A 268 12.50 -33.61 -8.85
C GLY A 268 13.87 -34.12 -9.28
N CYS A 269 13.82 -35.12 -10.17
CA CYS A 269 14.97 -35.89 -10.63
C CYS A 269 15.68 -35.27 -11.84
N TRP A 270 17.00 -35.07 -11.72
CA TRP A 270 17.84 -34.43 -12.73
C TRP A 270 19.03 -35.30 -13.12
N ARG A 271 19.40 -35.27 -14.39
CA ARG A 271 20.49 -36.10 -14.91
C ARG A 271 21.84 -35.60 -14.41
N ASP A 272 22.71 -36.53 -14.05
CA ASP A 272 24.10 -36.29 -13.70
C ASP A 272 25.04 -37.06 -14.63
N THR A 273 26.32 -36.65 -14.68
CA THR A 273 27.34 -37.28 -15.54
C THR A 273 28.70 -37.30 -14.82
N GLY A 274 29.72 -37.91 -15.45
CA GLY A 274 31.09 -37.90 -14.91
C GLY A 274 31.64 -36.50 -14.61
N ASP A 275 31.16 -35.49 -15.33
CA ASP A 275 31.54 -34.07 -15.15
C ASP A 275 30.66 -33.31 -14.14
N ARG A 276 29.84 -34.02 -13.36
CA ARG A 276 28.97 -33.57 -12.25
C ARG A 276 28.19 -32.26 -12.45
N ALA A 277 26.87 -32.33 -12.44
CA ALA A 277 26.00 -31.14 -12.51
C ALA A 277 26.12 -30.26 -11.27
N ILE A 278 26.30 -30.87 -10.09
CA ILE A 278 26.55 -30.19 -8.83
C ILE A 278 27.76 -30.87 -8.18
N PRO A 279 28.77 -30.13 -7.71
CA PRO A 279 29.95 -30.73 -7.09
C PRO A 279 29.62 -31.42 -5.76
N THR A 280 30.46 -32.39 -5.41
CA THR A 280 30.28 -33.21 -4.20
C THR A 280 30.58 -32.44 -2.93
N LEU A 281 29.84 -32.73 -1.86
CA LEU A 281 30.19 -32.30 -0.50
C LEU A 281 30.90 -33.39 0.31
N GLU A 282 31.06 -34.60 -0.24
CA GLU A 282 31.68 -35.73 0.45
C GLU A 282 33.11 -35.41 0.88
N GLY A 283 33.46 -35.74 2.14
CA GLY A 283 34.78 -35.46 2.71
C GLY A 283 35.06 -33.99 3.03
N SER A 284 34.07 -33.09 2.85
CA SER A 284 34.21 -31.67 3.19
C SER A 284 33.64 -31.30 4.56
N ASP A 285 32.83 -32.17 5.18
CA ASP A 285 32.21 -31.96 6.50
C ASP A 285 32.18 -33.30 7.26
N PRO A 286 32.52 -33.34 8.57
CA PRO A 286 32.53 -34.59 9.35
C PRO A 286 31.20 -35.35 9.33
N ARG A 287 30.07 -34.66 9.14
CA ARG A 287 28.74 -35.29 9.03
C ARG A 287 28.58 -36.17 7.78
N LEU A 288 29.45 -36.00 6.80
CA LEU A 288 29.48 -36.72 5.53
C LEU A 288 30.67 -37.69 5.42
N ASP A 289 31.39 -37.98 6.50
CA ASP A 289 32.51 -38.93 6.47
C ASP A 289 32.03 -40.39 6.35
N GLY A 290 32.85 -41.24 5.72
CA GLY A 290 32.59 -42.68 5.54
C GLY A 290 31.85 -43.05 4.24
N PRO A 291 31.57 -44.35 4.00
CA PRO A 291 30.91 -44.81 2.77
C PRO A 291 29.44 -44.34 2.74
N TYR A 292 29.11 -43.48 1.78
CA TYR A 292 27.77 -42.88 1.66
C TYR A 292 26.67 -43.92 1.48
N GLN A 293 26.94 -45.07 0.84
CA GLN A 293 25.96 -46.13 0.56
C GLN A 293 25.27 -46.71 1.80
N ASN A 294 25.86 -46.53 2.99
CA ASN A 294 25.31 -47.01 4.26
C ASN A 294 24.77 -45.87 5.14
N ARG A 295 24.75 -44.64 4.63
CA ARG A 295 24.43 -43.42 5.39
C ARG A 295 22.94 -43.34 5.68
N GLN A 296 22.58 -43.46 6.96
CA GLN A 296 21.24 -43.14 7.44
C GLN A 296 21.01 -41.63 7.41
N ASP A 297 19.79 -41.20 7.07
CA ASP A 297 19.35 -39.80 6.99
C ASP A 297 20.14 -38.94 5.99
N ALA A 298 20.48 -39.50 4.83
CA ALA A 298 21.33 -38.84 3.86
C ALA A 298 20.78 -37.47 3.41
N ILE A 299 19.47 -37.37 3.17
CA ILE A 299 18.79 -36.12 2.78
C ILE A 299 18.94 -35.05 3.87
N ARG A 300 18.63 -35.40 5.13
CA ARG A 300 18.68 -34.47 6.26
C ARG A 300 20.10 -34.00 6.55
N LYS A 301 21.09 -34.90 6.49
CA LYS A 301 22.50 -34.56 6.69
C LYS A 301 23.02 -33.66 5.58
N CYS A 302 22.68 -33.97 4.32
CA CYS A 302 23.06 -33.15 3.17
C CYS A 302 22.45 -31.75 3.25
N TYR A 303 21.17 -31.67 3.61
CA TYR A 303 20.47 -30.41 3.88
C TYR A 303 21.17 -29.56 4.95
N ASN A 304 21.46 -30.13 6.14
CA ASN A 304 22.07 -29.39 7.24
C ASN A 304 23.44 -28.84 6.85
N VAL A 305 24.26 -29.64 6.15
CA VAL A 305 25.59 -29.21 5.68
C VAL A 305 25.47 -28.08 4.64
N ALA A 306 24.52 -28.18 3.71
CA ALA A 306 24.28 -27.14 2.71
C ALA A 306 23.75 -25.84 3.35
N LYS A 307 22.83 -25.96 4.32
CA LYS A 307 22.23 -24.83 5.04
C LYS A 307 23.25 -24.08 5.90
N ASP A 308 24.08 -24.78 6.66
CA ASP A 308 25.12 -24.18 7.51
C ASP A 308 26.18 -23.43 6.68
N ARG A 309 26.33 -23.80 5.40
CA ARG A 309 27.21 -23.11 4.44
C ARG A 309 26.52 -21.96 3.71
N GLY A 310 25.26 -21.67 4.03
CA GLY A 310 24.47 -20.64 3.38
C GLY A 310 24.08 -20.98 1.93
N PHE A 311 24.04 -22.26 1.55
CA PHE A 311 23.66 -22.64 0.18
C PHE A 311 22.14 -22.79 0.06
N SER A 312 21.58 -22.47 -1.11
CA SER A 312 20.13 -22.47 -1.32
C SER A 312 19.58 -23.76 -1.93
N TYR A 313 20.46 -24.66 -2.37
CA TYR A 313 20.10 -25.91 -3.04
C TYR A 313 21.04 -27.04 -2.60
N PHE A 314 20.53 -28.25 -2.48
CA PHE A 314 21.35 -29.46 -2.30
C PHE A 314 20.76 -30.60 -3.13
N ALA A 315 21.53 -31.65 -3.34
CA ALA A 315 21.11 -32.81 -4.10
C ALA A 315 21.64 -34.09 -3.48
N VAL A 316 20.86 -35.15 -3.62
CA VAL A 316 21.21 -36.50 -3.17
C VAL A 316 21.16 -37.44 -4.37
N GLN A 317 22.23 -38.20 -4.59
CA GLN A 317 22.31 -39.26 -5.61
C GLN A 317 22.24 -40.64 -4.94
N ASN A 318 21.94 -41.68 -5.72
CA ASN A 318 21.71 -43.06 -5.27
C ASN A 318 22.64 -43.52 -4.15
N GLY A 319 22.04 -43.98 -3.04
CA GLY A 319 22.72 -44.43 -1.84
C GLY A 319 23.24 -43.28 -0.97
N GLY A 320 22.63 -42.10 -1.00
CA GLY A 320 22.92 -41.02 -0.05
C GLY A 320 24.13 -40.13 -0.33
N TRP A 321 24.65 -40.12 -1.56
CA TRP A 321 25.76 -39.24 -1.97
C TRP A 321 25.31 -37.79 -2.04
N CYS A 322 25.99 -36.89 -1.31
CA CYS A 322 25.59 -35.50 -1.12
C CYS A 322 26.35 -34.53 -2.04
N ALA A 323 25.61 -33.61 -2.66
CA ALA A 323 26.14 -32.55 -3.50
C ALA A 323 25.43 -31.21 -3.22
N SER A 324 26.19 -30.13 -3.24
CA SER A 324 25.69 -28.76 -3.12
C SER A 324 26.80 -27.78 -3.47
N SER A 325 26.43 -26.54 -3.80
CA SER A 325 27.35 -25.44 -4.05
C SER A 325 26.61 -24.10 -4.00
N PRO A 326 27.31 -22.96 -3.93
CA PRO A 326 26.68 -21.65 -4.04
C PRO A 326 25.94 -21.42 -5.37
N ILE A 327 26.31 -22.18 -6.43
CA ILE A 327 25.73 -22.08 -7.78
C ILE A 327 24.84 -23.27 -8.13
N ALA A 328 24.51 -24.14 -7.17
CA ALA A 328 23.76 -25.37 -7.43
C ALA A 328 22.37 -25.10 -8.05
N GLY A 329 21.75 -23.97 -7.72
CA GLY A 329 20.49 -23.53 -8.35
C GLY A 329 20.60 -23.18 -9.84
N GLU A 330 21.82 -22.91 -10.33
CA GLU A 330 22.10 -22.59 -11.73
C GLU A 330 22.52 -23.83 -12.53
N THR A 331 23.20 -24.78 -11.88
CA THR A 331 23.86 -25.89 -12.58
C THR A 331 23.10 -27.21 -12.56
N TYR A 332 22.14 -27.40 -11.64
CA TYR A 332 21.47 -28.70 -11.50
C TYR A 332 20.69 -29.16 -12.74
N GLN A 333 20.18 -28.22 -13.54
CA GLN A 333 19.42 -28.51 -14.76
C GLN A 333 20.30 -28.80 -15.98
N LYS A 334 21.63 -28.68 -15.85
CA LYS A 334 22.60 -28.70 -16.97
C LYS A 334 22.42 -29.86 -17.95
N TYR A 335 22.06 -31.05 -17.48
CA TYR A 335 21.91 -32.25 -18.32
C TYR A 335 20.45 -32.69 -18.53
N GLY A 336 19.49 -31.84 -18.14
CA GLY A 336 18.06 -32.10 -18.27
C GLY A 336 17.51 -33.07 -17.22
N ARG A 337 16.22 -33.42 -17.36
CA ARG A 337 15.53 -34.33 -16.43
C ARG A 337 16.01 -35.78 -16.57
N SER A 338 15.99 -36.50 -15.45
CA SER A 338 16.21 -37.94 -15.42
C SER A 338 14.96 -38.66 -14.93
N SER A 339 14.81 -39.91 -15.37
CA SER A 339 13.78 -40.84 -14.89
C SER A 339 14.38 -41.94 -14.01
N THR A 340 15.64 -41.80 -13.58
CA THR A 340 16.36 -42.84 -12.84
C THR A 340 16.18 -42.76 -11.33
N CYS A 341 15.68 -41.66 -10.77
CA CYS A 341 15.49 -41.50 -9.32
C CYS A 341 14.33 -42.35 -8.81
N GLY A 342 14.48 -42.87 -7.58
CA GLY A 342 13.46 -43.61 -6.89
C GLY A 342 12.41 -42.71 -6.22
N ASN A 343 11.42 -43.33 -5.57
CA ASN A 343 10.40 -42.63 -4.78
C ASN A 343 10.81 -42.44 -3.31
N ASP A 344 12.04 -42.75 -2.96
CA ASP A 344 12.63 -42.66 -1.62
C ASP A 344 13.24 -41.28 -1.32
N GLY A 345 13.22 -40.35 -2.30
CA GLY A 345 13.85 -39.04 -2.18
C GLY A 345 15.38 -39.08 -2.31
N GLU A 346 15.95 -40.27 -2.53
CA GLU A 346 17.33 -40.42 -2.90
C GLU A 346 17.41 -40.57 -4.43
N GLY A 347 18.37 -39.88 -5.04
CA GLY A 347 18.50 -39.89 -6.49
C GLY A 347 18.75 -41.28 -7.08
N GLY A 348 18.77 -41.36 -8.40
CA GLY A 348 19.02 -42.60 -9.14
C GLY A 348 20.48 -42.81 -9.52
N PRO A 349 20.83 -43.95 -10.13
CA PRO A 349 22.08 -44.09 -10.86
C PRO A 349 22.21 -42.94 -11.86
N TRP A 350 23.22 -42.08 -11.67
CA TRP A 350 23.41 -40.84 -12.43
C TRP A 350 22.18 -39.92 -12.48
N GLY A 351 21.30 -40.00 -11.47
CA GLY A 351 20.16 -39.13 -11.28
C GLY A 351 20.28 -38.45 -9.91
N ASN A 352 20.24 -37.13 -9.88
CA ASN A 352 20.23 -36.35 -8.66
C ASN A 352 18.78 -36.00 -8.31
N GLU A 353 18.32 -36.40 -7.13
CA GLU A 353 17.12 -35.82 -6.54
C GLU A 353 17.51 -34.47 -5.94
N VAL A 354 16.96 -33.38 -6.47
CA VAL A 354 17.42 -32.01 -6.17
C VAL A 354 16.41 -31.32 -5.28
N TYR A 355 16.90 -30.66 -4.25
CA TYR A 355 16.10 -29.98 -3.24
C TYR A 355 16.45 -28.50 -3.17
N LYS A 356 15.42 -27.66 -3.00
CA LYS A 356 15.54 -26.24 -2.69
C LYS A 356 15.22 -26.00 -1.22
N ILE A 357 16.13 -25.33 -0.52
CA ILE A 357 15.93 -24.95 0.88
C ILE A 357 15.00 -23.73 0.93
N THR A 358 13.91 -23.82 1.69
CA THR A 358 12.80 -22.84 1.61
C THR A 358 13.08 -21.54 2.37
N ASP A 359 14.03 -21.55 3.30
CA ASP A 359 14.40 -20.41 4.15
C ASP A 359 15.88 -19.96 3.98
N ALA A 360 16.57 -20.40 2.93
CA ALA A 360 17.99 -20.14 2.75
C ALA A 360 18.32 -18.64 2.63
N ARG A 361 19.30 -18.19 3.43
CA ARG A 361 19.92 -16.84 3.36
C ARG A 361 21.36 -16.97 2.87
N PRO A 362 21.65 -16.72 1.59
CA PRO A 362 23.00 -16.94 1.07
C PRO A 362 24.00 -15.93 1.66
N GLU A 363 25.07 -16.44 2.27
CA GLU A 363 26.20 -15.63 2.80
C GLU A 363 27.19 -15.22 1.70
N ILE A 364 27.19 -15.96 0.59
CA ILE A 364 27.97 -15.66 -0.61
C ILE A 364 27.11 -15.84 -1.85
N VAL A 365 27.16 -14.88 -2.76
CA VAL A 365 26.41 -14.88 -4.01
C VAL A 365 27.40 -14.92 -5.16
N SER A 366 27.24 -15.88 -6.06
CA SER A 366 28.04 -15.95 -7.28
C SER A 366 27.65 -14.80 -8.23
N LEU A 367 28.66 -14.09 -8.72
CA LEU A 367 28.54 -13.05 -9.75
C LEU A 367 28.96 -13.55 -11.13
N GLY A 368 29.21 -14.85 -11.28
CA GLY A 368 29.56 -15.50 -12.53
C GLY A 368 31.05 -15.60 -12.81
N CYS A 369 31.38 -15.99 -14.05
CA CYS A 369 32.73 -16.24 -14.53
C CYS A 369 33.30 -15.06 -15.31
N TRP A 370 34.51 -14.63 -14.93
CA TRP A 370 35.15 -13.42 -15.44
C TRP A 370 36.56 -13.69 -15.92
N ARG A 371 36.96 -13.07 -17.02
CA ARG A 371 38.29 -13.27 -17.62
C ARG A 371 39.38 -12.67 -16.73
N ASP A 372 40.49 -13.36 -16.63
CA ASP A 372 41.71 -12.89 -15.97
C ASP A 372 42.91 -12.95 -16.93
N THR A 373 43.97 -12.21 -16.62
CA THR A 373 45.19 -12.17 -17.44
C THR A 373 46.44 -12.16 -16.56
N ALA A 374 47.63 -12.15 -17.17
CA ALA A 374 48.89 -11.98 -16.44
C ALA A 374 48.88 -10.70 -15.58
N ASP A 375 48.25 -9.63 -16.09
CA ASP A 375 47.88 -8.46 -15.31
C ASP A 375 46.55 -8.76 -14.59
N ARG A 376 46.63 -9.21 -13.34
CA ARG A 376 45.46 -9.72 -12.61
C ARG A 376 44.33 -8.69 -12.48
N ALA A 377 43.10 -9.10 -12.75
CA ALA A 377 41.89 -8.29 -12.52
C ALA A 377 41.63 -8.08 -11.02
N ILE A 378 41.90 -9.10 -10.23
CA ILE A 378 41.82 -9.08 -8.77
C ILE A 378 43.15 -9.62 -8.23
N PRO A 379 43.83 -8.92 -7.32
CA PRO A 379 45.11 -9.37 -6.79
C PRO A 379 44.97 -10.64 -5.95
N THR A 380 46.04 -11.43 -5.92
CA THR A 380 46.09 -12.71 -5.20
C THR A 380 46.06 -12.55 -3.68
N MET A 381 45.46 -13.51 -3.00
CA MET A 381 45.57 -13.66 -1.54
C MET A 381 46.47 -14.83 -1.12
N GLU A 382 47.05 -15.58 -2.05
CA GLU A 382 47.89 -16.73 -1.74
C GLU A 382 49.12 -16.34 -0.91
N GLY A 383 49.49 -17.20 0.05
CA GLY A 383 50.64 -16.98 0.95
C GLY A 383 50.47 -15.86 1.97
N SER A 384 49.26 -15.30 2.10
CA SER A 384 49.00 -14.16 3.00
C SER A 384 48.24 -14.52 4.28
N ASP A 385 47.81 -15.79 4.43
CA ASP A 385 47.11 -16.31 5.61
C ASP A 385 47.22 -17.84 5.67
N ALA A 386 47.35 -18.40 6.88
CA ALA A 386 47.53 -19.84 7.10
C ALA A 386 46.40 -20.71 6.51
N ARG A 387 45.19 -20.17 6.34
CA ARG A 387 44.06 -20.85 5.68
C ARG A 387 44.35 -21.20 4.23
N LEU A 388 45.30 -20.52 3.59
CA LEU A 388 45.70 -20.70 2.20
C LEU A 388 47.08 -21.36 2.06
N ASP A 389 47.67 -21.90 3.12
CA ASP A 389 48.97 -22.57 3.03
C ASP A 389 48.91 -23.87 2.19
N GLY A 390 50.02 -24.20 1.53
CA GLY A 390 50.16 -25.39 0.68
C GLY A 390 49.76 -25.17 -0.79
N SER A 391 49.66 -26.25 -1.56
CA SER A 391 49.28 -26.19 -2.97
C SER A 391 47.79 -25.93 -3.13
N TYR A 392 47.41 -24.81 -3.78
CA TYR A 392 46.01 -24.49 -4.04
C TYR A 392 45.29 -25.59 -4.85
N GLN A 393 45.97 -26.26 -5.77
CA GLN A 393 45.39 -27.34 -6.60
C GLN A 393 44.94 -28.58 -5.80
N ALA A 394 45.44 -28.75 -4.58
CA ALA A 394 45.05 -29.83 -3.68
C ALA A 394 44.11 -29.34 -2.56
N ARG A 395 43.72 -28.04 -2.58
CA ARG A 395 42.95 -27.39 -1.52
C ARG A 395 41.50 -27.83 -1.58
N GLN A 396 41.08 -28.56 -0.56
CA GLN A 396 39.67 -28.85 -0.32
C GLN A 396 38.97 -27.61 0.23
N ASP A 397 37.72 -27.39 -0.21
CA ASP A 397 36.83 -26.31 0.23
C ASP A 397 37.37 -24.90 -0.03
N ALA A 398 37.91 -24.68 -1.23
CA ALA A 398 38.59 -23.44 -1.58
C ALA A 398 37.66 -22.21 -1.48
N ILE A 399 36.41 -22.31 -1.95
CA ILE A 399 35.44 -21.20 -1.97
C ILE A 399 35.20 -20.65 -0.56
N ASN A 400 34.94 -21.52 0.42
CA ASN A 400 34.70 -21.08 1.80
C ASN A 400 35.96 -20.53 2.46
N LYS A 401 37.14 -21.12 2.19
CA LYS A 401 38.41 -20.60 2.71
C LYS A 401 38.74 -19.22 2.15
N CYS A 402 38.55 -19.01 0.84
CA CYS A 402 38.72 -17.70 0.21
C CYS A 402 37.73 -16.67 0.77
N SER A 403 36.44 -17.04 0.90
CA SER A 403 35.38 -16.17 1.45
C SER A 403 35.70 -15.70 2.87
N LYS A 404 36.04 -16.65 3.76
CA LYS A 404 36.36 -16.34 5.16
C LYS A 404 37.58 -15.43 5.30
N LEU A 405 38.58 -15.58 4.43
CA LEU A 405 39.74 -14.69 4.43
C LEU A 405 39.38 -13.29 3.91
N ALA A 406 38.62 -13.19 2.81
CA ALA A 406 38.17 -11.91 2.27
C ALA A 406 37.30 -11.14 3.28
N LYS A 407 36.35 -11.82 3.94
CA LYS A 407 35.53 -11.25 5.01
C LYS A 407 36.37 -10.76 6.19
N ALA A 408 37.35 -11.56 6.63
CA ALA A 408 38.27 -11.18 7.70
C ALA A 408 39.14 -9.96 7.36
N ARG A 409 39.28 -9.62 6.08
CA ARG A 409 39.98 -8.42 5.60
C ARG A 409 39.04 -7.25 5.28
N GLY A 410 37.75 -7.37 5.59
CA GLY A 410 36.74 -6.35 5.28
C GLY A 410 36.44 -6.22 3.79
N PHE A 411 36.72 -7.26 2.99
CA PHE A 411 36.45 -7.24 1.55
C PHE A 411 35.08 -7.84 1.25
N ASN A 412 34.31 -7.16 0.40
CA ASN A 412 32.95 -7.56 0.04
C ASN A 412 32.88 -8.50 -1.18
N PHE A 413 34.02 -8.74 -1.84
CA PHE A 413 34.11 -9.56 -3.04
C PHE A 413 35.36 -10.42 -3.00
N PHE A 414 35.27 -11.67 -3.45
CA PHE A 414 36.43 -12.53 -3.66
C PHE A 414 36.26 -13.33 -4.94
N ALA A 415 37.32 -13.96 -5.40
CA ALA A 415 37.32 -14.82 -6.57
C ALA A 415 38.13 -16.07 -6.33
N VAL A 416 37.72 -17.13 -7.02
CA VAL A 416 38.45 -18.40 -7.09
C VAL A 416 38.81 -18.69 -8.54
N GLN A 417 40.06 -19.04 -8.80
CA GLN A 417 40.57 -19.40 -10.11
C GLN A 417 41.11 -20.84 -10.12
N ASN A 418 40.79 -21.56 -11.21
CA ASN A 418 41.22 -22.92 -11.55
C ASN A 418 41.86 -23.76 -10.41
N GLY A 419 41.03 -24.55 -9.72
CA GLY A 419 41.51 -25.47 -8.69
C GLY A 419 41.89 -24.75 -7.39
N GLY A 420 41.11 -23.74 -7.01
CA GLY A 420 41.13 -23.21 -5.64
C GLY A 420 42.04 -22.02 -5.35
N TRP A 421 42.63 -21.37 -6.35
CA TRP A 421 43.46 -20.17 -6.17
C TRP A 421 42.62 -18.95 -5.79
N CYS A 422 42.92 -18.29 -4.68
CA CYS A 422 42.13 -17.20 -4.11
C CYS A 422 42.62 -15.80 -4.53
N ALA A 423 41.68 -14.91 -4.85
CA ALA A 423 41.93 -13.50 -5.07
C ALA A 423 40.85 -12.62 -4.42
N SER A 424 41.23 -11.45 -3.91
CA SER A 424 40.31 -10.44 -3.35
C SER A 424 41.04 -9.13 -3.12
N SER A 425 40.30 -8.03 -2.98
CA SER A 425 40.79 -6.72 -2.58
C SER A 425 39.61 -5.81 -2.21
N ALA A 426 39.88 -4.66 -1.58
CA ALA A 426 38.87 -3.64 -1.31
C ALA A 426 38.18 -3.15 -2.60
N THR A 427 38.90 -3.11 -3.73
CA THR A 427 38.37 -2.67 -5.03
C THR A 427 37.88 -3.83 -5.90
N ALA A 428 37.86 -5.08 -5.39
CA ALA A 428 37.54 -6.26 -6.19
C ALA A 428 36.18 -6.17 -6.88
N GLY A 429 35.18 -5.55 -6.24
CA GLY A 429 33.86 -5.29 -6.83
C GLY A 429 33.86 -4.33 -8.03
N GLN A 430 34.92 -3.55 -8.21
CA GLN A 430 35.09 -2.63 -9.33
C GLN A 430 36.01 -3.23 -10.41
N THR A 431 37.01 -4.02 -10.02
CA THR A 431 38.07 -4.45 -10.94
C THR A 431 37.84 -5.83 -11.55
N TYR A 432 36.99 -6.68 -10.98
CA TYR A 432 36.78 -8.04 -11.50
C TYR A 432 36.25 -8.09 -12.93
N ARG A 433 35.52 -7.06 -13.37
CA ARG A 433 34.96 -6.94 -14.72
C ARG A 433 35.97 -6.44 -15.76
N LYS A 434 37.20 -6.10 -15.35
CA LYS A 434 38.21 -5.41 -16.18
C LYS A 434 38.43 -6.05 -17.55
N TYR A 435 38.38 -7.39 -17.66
CA TYR A 435 38.61 -8.11 -18.92
C TYR A 435 37.35 -8.77 -19.51
N GLY A 436 36.18 -8.44 -18.97
CA GLY A 436 34.89 -8.96 -19.42
C GLY A 436 34.59 -10.40 -18.96
N PRO A 437 33.40 -10.92 -19.33
CA PRO A 437 32.97 -12.26 -18.95
C PRO A 437 33.82 -13.36 -19.61
N SER A 438 33.88 -14.53 -18.97
CA SER A 438 34.59 -15.71 -19.47
C SER A 438 33.69 -16.94 -19.48
N THR A 439 33.92 -17.83 -20.44
CA THR A 439 33.27 -19.16 -20.51
C THR A 439 34.20 -20.27 -20.01
N SER A 440 35.40 -19.91 -19.54
CA SER A 440 36.43 -20.88 -19.16
C SER A 440 36.23 -21.47 -17.76
N CYS A 441 35.35 -20.89 -16.92
CA CYS A 441 35.08 -21.44 -15.59
C CYS A 441 34.33 -22.76 -15.68
N LYS A 442 34.70 -23.67 -14.79
CA LYS A 442 34.04 -24.95 -14.63
C LYS A 442 32.76 -24.77 -13.79
N THR A 443 31.91 -25.80 -13.81
CA THR A 443 30.66 -25.82 -13.04
C THR A 443 30.82 -26.21 -11.57
N ASP A 444 32.07 -26.28 -11.10
CA ASP A 444 32.43 -26.55 -9.70
C ASP A 444 32.48 -25.27 -8.83
N GLY A 445 32.41 -24.08 -9.44
CA GLY A 445 32.50 -22.80 -8.75
C GLY A 445 33.95 -22.39 -8.42
N GLU A 446 34.96 -23.17 -8.78
CA GLU A 446 36.37 -22.87 -8.50
C GLU A 446 37.07 -22.18 -9.67
N GLY A 447 36.29 -21.59 -10.58
CA GLY A 447 36.78 -20.91 -11.76
C GLY A 447 37.32 -21.87 -12.80
N GLY A 448 38.22 -21.38 -13.64
CA GLY A 448 38.86 -22.18 -14.69
C GLY A 448 40.11 -21.49 -15.23
N PRO A 449 40.79 -22.09 -16.23
CA PRO A 449 42.04 -21.52 -16.74
C PRO A 449 41.83 -20.07 -17.18
N TRP A 450 42.47 -19.12 -16.48
CA TRP A 450 42.27 -17.67 -16.68
C TRP A 450 40.81 -17.18 -16.56
N GLY A 451 39.97 -17.95 -15.88
CA GLY A 451 38.59 -17.60 -15.54
C GLY A 451 38.43 -17.55 -14.03
N ASN A 452 38.12 -16.37 -13.51
CA ASN A 452 37.78 -16.14 -12.12
C ASN A 452 36.28 -16.39 -11.92
N GLN A 453 35.92 -17.36 -11.08
CA GLN A 453 34.57 -17.39 -10.53
C GLN A 453 34.52 -16.36 -9.40
N VAL A 454 33.69 -15.33 -9.56
CA VAL A 454 33.65 -14.18 -8.64
C VAL A 454 32.42 -14.29 -7.75
N TYR A 455 32.60 -13.97 -6.48
CA TYR A 455 31.60 -14.06 -5.44
C TYR A 455 31.52 -12.73 -4.68
N GLN A 456 30.30 -12.32 -4.35
CA GLN A 456 30.01 -11.28 -3.38
C GLN A 456 29.75 -11.92 -2.02
N ILE A 457 30.28 -11.35 -0.95
CA ILE A 457 29.95 -11.72 0.42
C ILE A 457 28.76 -10.87 0.87
N THR A 458 27.69 -11.51 1.32
CA THR A 458 26.42 -10.88 1.72
C THR A 458 26.25 -10.96 3.24
N GLY A 459 26.18 -9.78 3.89
CA GLY A 459 26.00 -9.54 5.33
C GLY A 459 27.01 -8.52 5.87
N SER A 460 26.64 -7.41 6.55
CA SER A 460 25.41 -7.04 7.25
C SER A 460 24.53 -6.04 6.48
N SER A 461 23.22 -6.06 6.76
CA SER A 461 22.28 -5.02 6.32
C SER A 461 22.70 -3.66 6.87
N ALA A 462 23.15 -2.75 6.02
CA ALA A 462 23.34 -1.36 6.43
C ALA A 462 22.01 -0.72 6.82
N CYS A 463 21.96 -0.05 7.96
CA CYS A 463 20.82 0.78 8.37
C CYS A 463 20.57 1.88 7.32
N VAL A 464 19.39 1.93 6.70
CA VAL A 464 19.01 2.99 5.73
C VAL A 464 17.90 3.85 6.34
N ALA A 465 18.25 4.69 7.33
CA ALA A 465 17.36 5.69 7.90
C ALA A 465 18.17 6.91 8.40
N PRO A 466 17.60 8.14 8.40
CA PRO A 466 18.23 9.28 9.05
C PRO A 466 18.40 9.01 10.55
N LEU A 467 19.64 8.92 11.03
CA LEU A 467 20.00 8.61 12.42
C LEU A 467 21.18 9.45 12.87
N ASP A 468 21.16 10.00 14.08
CA ASP A 468 22.35 10.53 14.72
C ASP A 468 22.90 9.48 15.72
N LEU A 469 24.06 8.90 15.38
CA LEU A 469 24.74 7.90 16.19
C LEU A 469 25.98 8.52 16.85
N PHE A 470 26.01 8.53 18.18
CA PHE A 470 27.14 9.06 18.94
C PHE A 470 27.84 7.95 19.72
N LEU A 471 29.16 7.80 19.56
CA LEU A 471 29.96 6.81 20.28
C LEU A 471 30.77 7.49 21.38
N LEU A 472 30.59 7.05 22.62
CA LEU A 472 31.33 7.53 23.78
C LEU A 472 32.28 6.43 24.26
N LEU A 473 33.58 6.64 24.01
CA LEU A 473 34.61 5.62 24.18
C LEU A 473 35.44 5.85 25.46
N ASP A 474 35.53 4.82 26.30
CA ASP A 474 36.37 4.84 27.50
C ASP A 474 37.86 4.75 27.15
N GLY A 475 38.60 5.82 27.46
CA GLY A 475 40.05 5.96 27.32
C GLY A 475 40.78 5.95 28.66
N SER A 476 40.12 5.49 29.73
CA SER A 476 40.69 5.40 31.08
C SER A 476 41.86 4.43 31.19
N GLY A 477 42.60 4.54 32.30
CA GLY A 477 43.80 3.74 32.56
C GLY A 477 43.55 2.24 32.69
N SER A 478 42.35 1.81 33.11
CA SER A 478 41.96 0.40 33.28
C SER A 478 41.87 -0.34 31.94
N VAL A 479 41.45 0.35 30.88
CA VAL A 479 41.32 -0.23 29.54
C VAL A 479 42.68 -0.70 29.03
N GLY A 480 43.69 0.18 29.10
CA GLY A 480 45.04 -0.08 28.57
C GLY A 480 45.11 -0.02 27.04
N THR A 481 46.31 0.25 26.51
CA THR A 481 46.50 0.55 25.07
C THR A 481 46.08 -0.59 24.14
N ALA A 482 46.36 -1.84 24.50
CA ALA A 482 46.02 -2.99 23.66
C ALA A 482 44.50 -3.26 23.58
N ASN A 483 43.74 -2.96 24.64
CA ASN A 483 42.28 -3.10 24.59
C ASN A 483 41.64 -1.86 23.95
N PHE A 484 42.25 -0.68 24.09
CA PHE A 484 41.77 0.53 23.42
C PHE A 484 41.83 0.40 21.88
N ASP A 485 42.83 -0.31 21.33
CA ASP A 485 42.84 -0.64 19.90
C ASP A 485 41.65 -1.55 19.50
N LYS A 486 41.21 -2.45 20.38
CA LYS A 486 39.99 -3.26 20.16
C LYS A 486 38.72 -2.40 20.25
N VAL A 487 38.68 -1.41 21.13
CA VAL A 487 37.58 -0.44 21.24
C VAL A 487 37.46 0.39 19.95
N LYS A 488 38.59 0.87 19.39
CA LYS A 488 38.59 1.56 18.08
C LYS A 488 38.11 0.65 16.96
N GLN A 489 38.59 -0.60 16.93
CA GLN A 489 38.17 -1.57 15.92
C GLN A 489 36.66 -1.85 16.03
N PHE A 490 36.14 -2.04 17.24
CA PHE A 490 34.71 -2.18 17.48
C PHE A 490 33.92 -0.95 17.01
N ALA A 491 34.36 0.26 17.33
CA ALA A 491 33.70 1.49 16.87
C ALA A 491 33.69 1.58 15.34
N ALA A 492 34.80 1.23 14.68
CA ALA A 492 34.90 1.16 13.22
C ALA A 492 33.94 0.11 12.63
N ASP A 493 33.85 -1.08 13.25
CA ASP A 493 32.99 -2.17 12.77
C ASP A 493 31.50 -1.87 12.99
N VAL A 494 31.15 -1.18 14.08
CA VAL A 494 29.80 -0.63 14.29
C VAL A 494 29.49 0.36 13.18
N VAL A 495 30.35 1.36 12.92
CA VAL A 495 30.15 2.33 11.83
C VAL A 495 30.05 1.67 10.46
N ASN A 496 30.81 0.59 10.22
CA ASN A 496 30.73 -0.18 8.99
C ASN A 496 29.35 -0.83 8.76
N SER A 497 28.56 -1.01 9.82
CA SER A 497 27.20 -1.55 9.78
C SER A 497 26.09 -0.51 9.50
N PHE A 498 26.42 0.79 9.35
CA PHE A 498 25.46 1.86 9.04
C PHE A 498 25.71 2.49 7.66
N ASP A 499 24.68 3.08 7.04
CA ASP A 499 24.86 3.96 5.88
C ASP A 499 25.19 5.39 6.34
N VAL A 500 26.46 5.79 6.20
CA VAL A 500 26.97 7.06 6.72
C VAL A 500 26.94 8.12 5.62
N SER A 501 26.09 9.12 5.79
CA SER A 501 25.99 10.28 4.90
C SER A 501 25.29 11.46 5.61
N PRO A 502 25.36 12.69 5.07
CA PRO A 502 24.68 13.84 5.65
C PRO A 502 23.15 13.68 5.77
N THR A 503 22.54 12.87 4.90
CA THR A 503 21.08 12.64 4.83
C THR A 503 20.65 11.32 5.48
N ALA A 504 21.58 10.39 5.73
CA ALA A 504 21.36 9.11 6.41
C ALA A 504 21.92 9.14 7.85
N THR A 505 22.85 8.25 8.18
CA THR A 505 23.48 8.18 9.50
C THR A 505 24.59 9.22 9.60
N ARG A 506 24.51 10.12 10.59
CA ARG A 506 25.63 10.97 10.99
C ARG A 506 26.27 10.37 12.22
N VAL A 507 27.59 10.28 12.23
CA VAL A 507 28.35 9.68 13.34
C VAL A 507 29.15 10.76 14.05
N GLY A 508 29.07 10.79 15.38
CA GLY A 508 29.92 11.59 16.26
C GLY A 508 30.67 10.71 17.23
N VAL A 509 31.89 11.11 17.63
CA VAL A 509 32.71 10.32 18.55
C VAL A 509 33.34 11.23 19.60
N ALA A 510 33.22 10.84 20.86
CA ALA A 510 33.96 11.42 21.97
C ALA A 510 34.71 10.33 22.74
N GLN A 511 35.88 10.69 23.27
CA GLN A 511 36.65 9.85 24.20
C GLN A 511 36.62 10.50 25.58
N TYR A 512 36.50 9.68 26.63
CA TYR A 512 36.51 10.16 28.01
C TYR A 512 37.49 9.40 28.91
N SER A 513 37.92 10.08 29.96
CA SER A 513 38.73 9.56 31.06
C SER A 513 38.48 10.45 32.30
N ASP A 514 39.51 11.02 32.92
CA ASP A 514 39.37 12.18 33.82
C ASP A 514 39.22 13.49 33.04
N ARG A 515 39.37 13.43 31.71
CA ARG A 515 39.18 14.50 30.74
C ARG A 515 38.27 14.01 29.60
N ASN A 516 37.45 14.91 29.07
CA ASN A 516 36.56 14.62 27.94
C ASN A 516 37.11 15.29 26.68
N SER A 517 37.12 14.58 25.56
CA SER A 517 37.54 15.11 24.26
C SER A 517 36.55 14.72 23.19
N LEU A 518 35.96 15.72 22.53
CA LEU A 518 35.24 15.53 21.27
C LEU A 518 36.28 15.22 20.19
N VAL A 519 36.22 14.02 19.60
CA VAL A 519 37.14 13.62 18.53
C VAL A 519 36.67 14.26 17.22
N PHE A 520 35.40 14.09 16.90
CA PHE A 520 34.69 14.77 15.83
C PHE A 520 33.18 14.75 16.12
N ASN A 521 32.46 15.73 15.60
CA ASN A 521 31.04 15.93 15.83
C ASN A 521 30.17 15.28 14.74
N LEU A 522 28.87 15.23 15.01
CA LEU A 522 27.85 14.76 14.07
C LEU A 522 27.84 15.62 12.80
N GLY A 523 28.15 15.00 11.66
CA GLY A 523 28.16 15.64 10.35
C GLY A 523 29.53 16.19 9.91
N ASP A 524 30.57 16.06 10.73
CA ASP A 524 31.94 16.47 10.35
C ASP A 524 32.54 15.59 9.24
N HIS A 525 32.07 14.33 9.13
CA HIS A 525 32.48 13.38 8.10
C HIS A 525 31.27 12.98 7.24
N ALA A 526 31.41 13.13 5.92
CA ALA A 526 30.33 12.96 4.96
C ALA A 526 30.15 11.50 4.48
N ASP A 527 31.09 10.61 4.79
CA ASP A 527 31.07 9.23 4.31
C ASP A 527 31.70 8.24 5.31
N LYS A 528 31.43 6.96 5.08
CA LYS A 528 31.94 5.86 5.91
C LYS A 528 33.48 5.77 5.92
N PRO A 529 34.21 5.83 4.78
CA PRO A 529 35.67 5.77 4.78
C PRO A 529 36.33 6.87 5.62
N SER A 530 35.89 8.13 5.49
CA SER A 530 36.42 9.25 6.26
C SER A 530 36.15 9.11 7.76
N THR A 531 34.94 8.66 8.12
CA THR A 531 34.55 8.39 9.51
C THR A 531 35.41 7.28 10.14
N VAL A 532 35.59 6.15 9.45
CA VAL A 532 36.42 5.03 9.94
C VAL A 532 37.89 5.43 10.06
N SER A 533 38.40 6.21 9.11
CA SER A 533 39.77 6.74 9.18
C SER A 533 39.96 7.64 10.41
N ALA A 534 38.98 8.48 10.73
CA ALA A 534 39.04 9.35 11.90
C ALA A 534 39.02 8.56 13.22
N ILE A 535 38.21 7.49 13.29
CA ILE A 535 38.17 6.58 14.45
C ILE A 535 39.51 5.86 14.66
N ASN A 536 40.10 5.33 13.58
CA ASN A 536 41.38 4.62 13.67
C ASN A 536 42.54 5.52 14.14
N GLY A 537 42.44 6.83 13.88
CA GLY A 537 43.41 7.85 14.28
C GLY A 537 43.33 8.30 15.75
N ILE A 538 42.35 7.82 16.53
CA ILE A 538 42.16 8.24 17.93
C ILE A 538 43.37 7.82 18.79
N SER A 539 43.94 8.80 19.50
CA SER A 539 45.01 8.60 20.48
C SER A 539 44.47 8.28 21.87
N TYR A 540 45.07 7.31 22.55
CA TYR A 540 44.69 6.86 23.90
C TYR A 540 45.11 7.87 24.98
N GLN A 541 44.16 8.33 25.81
CA GLN A 541 44.37 9.43 26.76
C GLN A 541 45.01 9.02 28.10
N ARG A 542 44.58 7.91 28.70
CA ARG A 542 44.92 7.47 30.09
C ARG A 542 44.43 8.44 31.16
N GLY A 543 43.64 7.94 32.10
CA GLY A 543 43.09 8.75 33.20
C GLY A 543 42.13 7.96 34.10
N GLY A 544 41.37 8.65 34.94
CA GLY A 544 40.26 8.04 35.69
C GLY A 544 39.04 7.75 34.81
N THR A 545 37.98 7.17 35.36
CA THR A 545 36.74 6.86 34.63
C THR A 545 35.64 7.80 35.14
N LYS A 546 35.33 8.88 34.40
CA LYS A 546 34.27 9.85 34.75
C LYS A 546 33.14 9.85 33.72
N THR A 547 32.34 8.79 33.75
CA THR A 547 31.24 8.57 32.79
C THR A 547 30.13 9.60 32.94
N GLY A 548 29.82 10.08 34.15
CA GLY A 548 28.77 11.08 34.36
C GLY A 548 29.10 12.42 33.71
N ALA A 549 30.32 12.92 33.92
CA ALA A 549 30.82 14.11 33.26
C ALA A 549 30.90 13.96 31.73
N ALA A 550 31.18 12.74 31.25
CA ALA A 550 31.25 12.45 29.82
C ALA A 550 29.87 12.48 29.13
N LEU A 551 28.84 11.93 29.79
CA LEU A 551 27.44 12.02 29.34
C LEU A 551 26.99 13.48 29.19
N GLU A 552 27.24 14.31 30.22
CA GLU A 552 26.88 15.73 30.20
C GLU A 552 27.68 16.50 29.13
N PHE A 553 28.95 16.15 28.93
CA PHE A 553 29.78 16.76 27.89
C PHE A 553 29.20 16.52 26.48
N VAL A 554 28.77 15.28 26.17
CA VAL A 554 28.16 14.97 24.87
C VAL A 554 26.83 15.72 24.70
N ARG A 555 25.99 15.76 25.74
CA ARG A 555 24.73 16.52 25.73
C ARG A 555 24.93 17.98 25.32
N GLN A 556 25.95 18.64 25.85
CA GLN A 556 26.21 20.07 25.62
C GLN A 556 26.92 20.37 24.30
N ASN A 557 27.70 19.44 23.75
CA ASN A 557 28.61 19.72 22.63
C ASN A 557 28.26 18.99 21.32
N ALA A 558 27.43 17.95 21.35
CA ALA A 558 27.06 17.22 20.15
C ALA A 558 26.05 18.00 19.28
N ALA A 559 26.30 18.05 17.97
CA ALA A 559 25.49 18.75 16.98
C ALA A 559 24.28 17.92 16.52
N TRP A 560 23.41 17.55 17.48
CA TRP A 560 22.19 16.78 17.22
C TRP A 560 21.28 17.46 16.20
N ARG A 561 20.69 16.69 15.28
CA ARG A 561 19.63 17.14 14.37
C ARG A 561 18.36 17.47 15.19
N GLY A 562 17.67 18.53 14.79
CA GLY A 562 16.30 18.80 15.24
C GLY A 562 15.26 17.96 14.47
N GLY A 563 14.01 17.94 14.94
CA GLY A 563 12.93 17.15 14.33
C GLY A 563 12.92 15.68 14.77
N ALA A 564 12.17 14.84 14.06
CA ALA A 564 11.95 13.42 14.39
C ALA A 564 13.11 12.48 13.98
N VAL A 565 14.35 12.98 13.96
CA VAL A 565 15.53 12.15 13.70
C VAL A 565 15.95 11.45 14.98
N PRO A 566 15.97 10.10 15.03
CA PRO A 566 16.42 9.37 16.22
C PRO A 566 17.84 9.75 16.62
N LYS A 567 18.05 9.91 17.93
CA LYS A 567 19.35 10.22 18.53
C LYS A 567 19.74 9.04 19.41
N VAL A 568 20.84 8.39 19.08
CA VAL A 568 21.34 7.23 19.81
C VAL A 568 22.75 7.48 20.27
N MET A 569 23.04 7.12 21.52
CA MET A 569 24.37 7.15 22.07
C MET A 569 24.76 5.76 22.58
N ILE A 570 25.95 5.28 22.21
CA ILE A 570 26.53 4.04 22.73
C ILE A 570 27.70 4.41 23.63
N VAL A 571 27.61 4.00 24.89
CA VAL A 571 28.61 4.24 25.93
C VAL A 571 29.35 2.94 26.20
N LEU A 572 30.67 2.94 25.98
CA LEU A 572 31.54 1.84 26.37
C LEU A 572 32.22 2.19 27.69
N THR A 573 32.26 1.25 28.62
CA THR A 573 32.97 1.38 29.92
C THR A 573 33.57 0.03 30.33
N ASP A 574 34.71 0.05 31.01
CA ASP A 574 35.36 -1.17 31.53
C ASP A 574 35.37 -1.28 33.06
N GLY A 575 34.76 -0.29 33.74
CA GLY A 575 34.78 -0.18 35.18
C GLY A 575 33.74 0.76 35.75
N LYS A 576 33.79 0.91 37.08
CA LYS A 576 32.90 1.78 37.83
C LYS A 576 33.25 3.26 37.64
N SER A 577 32.26 4.12 37.41
CA SER A 577 32.49 5.57 37.32
C SER A 577 32.89 6.17 38.68
N GLY A 578 33.78 7.16 38.64
CA GLY A 578 34.18 7.95 39.80
C GLY A 578 33.21 9.10 40.15
N ASP A 579 32.14 9.26 39.38
CA ASP A 579 31.12 10.29 39.52
C ASP A 579 29.70 9.74 39.29
N ALA A 580 28.67 10.54 39.58
CA ALA A 580 27.27 10.11 39.45
C ALA A 580 26.81 10.13 37.99
N VAL A 581 26.26 9.01 37.51
CA VAL A 581 25.84 8.83 36.10
C VAL A 581 24.33 9.01 35.86
N ALA A 582 23.50 8.88 36.91
CA ALA A 582 22.05 8.85 36.77
C ALA A 582 21.45 10.18 36.26
N ALA A 583 21.81 11.32 36.86
CA ALA A 583 21.25 12.61 36.48
C ALA A 583 21.63 13.07 35.05
N PRO A 584 22.90 12.94 34.60
CA PRO A 584 23.26 13.19 33.20
C PRO A 584 22.52 12.28 32.22
N SER A 585 22.38 10.99 32.56
CA SER A 585 21.65 10.01 31.74
C SER A 585 20.16 10.37 31.58
N GLN A 586 19.49 10.71 32.68
CA GLN A 586 18.09 11.16 32.66
C GLN A 586 17.90 12.43 31.82
N SER A 587 18.87 13.35 31.88
CA SER A 587 18.81 14.59 31.11
C SER A 587 18.95 14.38 29.61
N LEU A 588 19.82 13.46 29.19
CA LEU A 588 19.92 13.03 27.79
C LEU A 588 18.65 12.33 27.30
N ALA A 589 18.04 11.50 28.15
CA ALA A 589 16.77 10.86 27.83
C ALA A 589 15.64 11.89 27.65
N ALA A 590 15.59 12.94 28.47
CA ALA A 590 14.66 14.05 28.33
C ALA A 590 14.83 14.84 27.01
N ASP A 591 16.06 14.91 26.49
CA ASP A 591 16.38 15.52 25.19
C ASP A 591 16.14 14.59 23.98
N GLY A 592 15.56 13.41 24.24
CA GLY A 592 15.20 12.40 23.24
C GLY A 592 16.37 11.54 22.77
N VAL A 593 17.44 11.41 23.56
CA VAL A 593 18.61 10.57 23.25
C VAL A 593 18.47 9.19 23.91
N ALA A 594 18.48 8.13 23.12
CA ALA A 594 18.52 6.76 23.63
C ALA A 594 19.96 6.34 23.95
N VAL A 595 20.23 5.99 25.22
CA VAL A 595 21.57 5.64 25.69
C VAL A 595 21.70 4.12 25.89
N TYR A 596 22.67 3.51 25.20
CA TYR A 596 23.06 2.11 25.36
C TYR A 596 24.35 2.02 26.18
N ALA A 597 24.37 1.16 27.19
CA ALA A 597 25.51 0.99 28.08
C ALA A 597 26.16 -0.38 27.82
N ILE A 598 27.43 -0.38 27.42
CA ILE A 598 28.23 -1.59 27.20
C ILE A 598 29.32 -1.66 28.26
N GLY A 599 29.19 -2.60 29.18
CA GLY A 599 30.20 -2.93 30.16
C GLY A 599 31.10 -4.06 29.67
N VAL A 600 32.42 -3.89 29.77
CA VAL A 600 33.40 -4.91 29.40
C VAL A 600 34.30 -5.27 30.59
N GLY A 601 34.31 -6.54 31.00
CA GLY A 601 35.15 -7.00 32.10
C GLY A 601 34.56 -6.69 33.49
N ASN A 602 35.20 -5.79 34.25
CA ASN A 602 34.88 -5.54 35.67
C ASN A 602 33.98 -4.31 35.87
N PHE A 603 32.82 -4.30 35.20
CA PHE A 603 31.80 -3.25 35.31
C PHE A 603 30.83 -3.48 36.48
N ASP A 604 30.08 -2.44 36.85
CA ASP A 604 29.00 -2.50 37.84
C ASP A 604 27.64 -2.52 37.12
N HIS A 605 26.88 -3.61 37.27
CA HIS A 605 25.58 -3.78 36.61
C HIS A 605 24.59 -2.66 36.95
N ALA A 606 24.53 -2.24 38.22
CA ALA A 606 23.59 -1.22 38.66
C ALA A 606 23.94 0.15 38.05
N GLU A 607 25.23 0.43 37.85
CA GLU A 607 25.68 1.64 37.18
C GLU A 607 25.42 1.61 35.67
N LEU A 608 25.64 0.47 34.99
CA LEU A 608 25.26 0.32 33.58
C LEU A 608 23.77 0.55 33.37
N LEU A 609 22.94 0.03 34.28
CA LEU A 609 21.50 0.23 34.27
C LEU A 609 21.15 1.73 34.44
N GLN A 610 21.85 2.46 35.31
CA GLN A 610 21.68 3.91 35.43
C GLN A 610 22.13 4.67 34.17
N ILE A 611 23.23 4.29 33.53
CA ILE A 611 23.69 4.87 32.25
C ILE A 611 22.64 4.62 31.16
N ALA A 612 21.99 3.45 31.16
CA ALA A 612 20.91 3.10 30.25
C ALA A 612 19.52 3.65 30.67
N ASN A 613 19.47 4.59 31.62
CA ASN A 613 18.25 5.19 32.16
C ASN A 613 17.23 4.16 32.70
N SER A 614 17.73 3.18 33.45
CA SER A 614 16.98 2.07 34.03
C SER A 614 16.35 1.08 33.04
N ASP A 615 16.80 1.09 31.77
CA ASP A 615 16.32 0.18 30.73
C ASP A 615 17.27 -1.03 30.57
N GLN A 616 16.81 -2.20 31.03
CA GLN A 616 17.59 -3.44 30.99
C GLN A 616 17.92 -3.89 29.56
N ASP A 617 17.05 -3.61 28.59
CA ASP A 617 17.23 -4.04 27.19
C ASP A 617 18.30 -3.21 26.46
N LYS A 618 18.76 -2.13 27.10
CA LYS A 618 19.85 -1.25 26.61
C LYS A 618 21.19 -1.49 27.31
N VAL A 619 21.26 -2.50 28.18
CA VAL A 619 22.49 -2.89 28.88
C VAL A 619 23.10 -4.12 28.21
N ILE A 620 24.39 -4.02 27.86
CA ILE A 620 25.16 -5.11 27.26
C ILE A 620 26.37 -5.40 28.14
N GLU A 621 26.46 -6.64 28.57
CA GLU A 621 27.50 -7.12 29.48
C GLU A 621 28.42 -8.09 28.75
N LEU A 622 29.72 -7.79 28.75
CA LEU A 622 30.72 -8.56 28.04
C LEU A 622 31.82 -9.02 28.98
N THR A 623 32.18 -10.30 28.89
CA THR A 623 33.22 -10.90 29.73
C THR A 623 34.60 -10.34 29.43
N ASP A 624 34.88 -9.98 28.17
CA ASP A 624 36.15 -9.39 27.75
C ASP A 624 36.05 -8.62 26.42
N PHE A 625 37.09 -7.85 26.10
CA PHE A 625 37.15 -7.00 24.91
C PHE A 625 37.16 -7.76 23.57
N ASN A 626 37.43 -9.08 23.54
CA ASN A 626 37.31 -9.86 22.30
C ASN A 626 35.84 -10.19 21.99
N ALA A 627 34.97 -10.23 23.00
CA ALA A 627 33.55 -10.47 22.83
C ALA A 627 32.83 -9.30 22.14
N LEU A 628 33.42 -8.11 22.10
CA LEU A 628 32.90 -6.93 21.39
C LEU A 628 32.52 -7.25 19.94
N ALA A 629 33.34 -8.05 19.24
CA ALA A 629 33.09 -8.41 17.84
C ALA A 629 31.83 -9.29 17.64
N THR A 630 31.39 -10.00 18.69
CA THR A 630 30.21 -10.88 18.62
C THR A 630 28.89 -10.12 18.73
N LYS A 631 28.94 -8.87 19.20
CA LYS A 631 27.76 -8.03 19.43
C LYS A 631 27.52 -6.96 18.37
N ILE A 632 28.39 -6.86 17.36
CA ILE A 632 28.25 -5.86 16.29
C ILE A 632 26.88 -6.02 15.59
N ASP A 633 26.49 -7.24 15.22
CA ASP A 633 25.20 -7.49 14.56
C ASP A 633 24.01 -7.25 15.48
N ASP A 634 24.13 -7.59 16.77
CA ASP A 634 23.05 -7.38 17.76
C ASP A 634 22.85 -5.88 18.04
N ILE A 635 23.94 -5.14 18.21
CA ILE A 635 23.94 -3.69 18.45
C ILE A 635 23.47 -2.95 17.21
N ALA A 636 23.96 -3.31 16.02
CA ALA A 636 23.48 -2.73 14.77
C ALA A 636 21.99 -3.00 14.58
N LYS A 637 21.49 -4.21 14.87
CA LYS A 637 20.06 -4.53 14.83
C LYS A 637 19.27 -3.73 15.86
N VAL A 638 19.73 -3.62 17.10
CA VAL A 638 19.03 -2.94 18.19
C VAL A 638 19.03 -1.42 17.98
N VAL A 639 20.13 -0.84 17.51
CA VAL A 639 20.23 0.58 17.17
C VAL A 639 19.42 0.87 15.90
N CYS A 640 19.43 -0.01 14.90
CA CYS A 640 18.52 0.11 13.75
C CYS A 640 17.06 -0.17 14.11
N SER A 641 16.78 -0.96 15.15
CA SER A 641 15.43 -1.19 15.65
C SER A 641 14.95 -0.11 16.63
N SER A 642 15.88 0.65 17.21
CA SER A 642 15.60 1.94 17.85
C SER A 642 15.24 3.04 16.84
N VAL A 643 15.37 2.73 15.53
CA VAL A 643 14.77 3.43 14.38
C VAL A 643 13.56 2.65 13.80
N SER A 644 13.06 1.62 14.48
CA SER A 644 12.00 0.75 13.96
C SER A 644 10.71 0.62 14.76
N ASP A 645 10.57 1.15 15.97
CA ASP A 645 9.26 1.10 16.62
C ASP A 645 8.42 2.32 16.25
N GLY A 646 7.98 2.32 14.99
CA GLY A 646 6.67 2.91 14.65
C GLY A 646 5.52 2.11 15.25
N CYS A 647 5.81 1.04 15.98
CA CYS A 647 4.87 0.22 16.70
C CYS A 647 4.69 0.74 18.13
N PRO A 648 3.43 0.87 18.62
CA PRO A 648 3.21 1.21 20.02
C PRO A 648 3.88 0.21 20.96
N SER A 649 4.13 0.63 22.21
CA SER A 649 4.84 -0.19 23.19
C SER A 649 4.24 -1.61 23.35
N GLY A 650 5.10 -2.61 23.19
CA GLY A 650 4.74 -4.03 23.28
C GLY A 650 4.04 -4.60 22.04
N TYR A 651 3.95 -3.86 20.93
CA TYR A 651 3.56 -4.39 19.63
C TYR A 651 4.79 -4.92 18.86
N LYS A 652 4.62 -6.01 18.11
CA LYS A 652 5.65 -6.59 17.23
C LYS A 652 5.32 -6.29 15.76
N SER A 653 6.28 -5.77 14.99
CA SER A 653 6.11 -5.49 13.56
C SER A 653 6.13 -6.77 12.71
N HIS A 654 5.24 -6.85 11.73
CA HIS A 654 5.24 -7.84 10.66
C HIS A 654 4.68 -7.21 9.38
N SER A 655 5.44 -7.30 8.27
CA SER A 655 5.03 -6.73 6.97
C SER A 655 4.63 -5.25 7.04
N GLY A 656 5.29 -4.46 7.90
CA GLY A 656 5.00 -3.03 8.07
C GLY A 656 3.76 -2.71 8.90
N ILE A 657 3.12 -3.70 9.53
CA ILE A 657 1.99 -3.54 10.44
C ILE A 657 2.41 -4.06 11.82
N CYS A 658 1.99 -3.36 12.87
CA CYS A 658 2.33 -3.66 14.25
C CYS A 658 1.22 -4.51 14.87
N TYR A 659 1.54 -5.62 15.54
CA TYR A 659 0.55 -6.52 16.12
C TYR A 659 0.82 -6.81 17.60
N LYS A 660 -0.25 -6.99 18.37
CA LYS A 660 -0.18 -7.37 19.79
C LYS A 660 -1.35 -8.23 20.19
N ALA A 661 -1.08 -9.34 20.87
CA ALA A 661 -2.08 -10.20 21.48
C ALA A 661 -2.29 -9.81 22.95
N PHE A 662 -3.55 -9.66 23.36
CA PHE A 662 -3.94 -9.24 24.71
C PHE A 662 -4.52 -10.40 25.50
N ASN A 663 -4.07 -10.57 26.74
CA ASN A 663 -4.55 -11.65 27.63
C ASN A 663 -5.90 -11.33 28.31
N THR A 664 -6.35 -10.07 28.27
CA THR A 664 -7.62 -9.65 28.88
C THR A 664 -8.81 -10.10 28.05
N LYS A 665 -9.84 -10.67 28.69
CA LYS A 665 -11.05 -11.13 27.99
C LYS A 665 -12.08 -10.01 27.85
N LYS A 666 -12.59 -9.79 26.64
CA LYS A 666 -13.56 -8.74 26.28
C LYS A 666 -14.59 -9.27 25.27
N THR A 667 -15.76 -8.64 25.19
CA THR A 667 -16.66 -8.86 24.04
C THR A 667 -16.02 -8.32 22.76
N PHE A 668 -16.50 -8.72 21.57
CA PHE A 668 -15.93 -8.26 20.31
C PHE A 668 -15.90 -6.71 20.19
N VAL A 669 -16.99 -6.06 20.59
CA VAL A 669 -17.12 -4.59 20.60
C VAL A 669 -16.13 -3.94 21.57
N GLN A 670 -15.98 -4.51 22.77
CA GLN A 670 -15.03 -4.00 23.78
C GLN A 670 -13.57 -4.23 23.37
N ALA A 671 -13.27 -5.34 22.69
CA ALA A 671 -11.96 -5.62 22.13
C ALA A 671 -11.61 -4.65 20.99
N SER A 672 -12.57 -4.36 20.10
CA SER A 672 -12.43 -3.34 19.06
C SER A 672 -12.13 -1.97 19.67
N LYS A 673 -12.87 -1.56 20.73
CA LYS A 673 -12.62 -0.30 21.45
C LYS A 673 -11.21 -0.23 22.03
N ALA A 674 -10.71 -1.35 22.56
CA ALA A 674 -9.35 -1.43 23.11
C ALA A 674 -8.30 -1.25 22.01
N CYS A 675 -8.46 -1.89 20.85
CA CYS A 675 -7.54 -1.69 19.73
C CYS A 675 -7.58 -0.27 19.17
N TYR A 676 -8.75 0.38 19.17
CA TYR A 676 -8.92 1.76 18.71
C TYR A 676 -8.23 2.77 19.64
N ALA A 677 -8.23 2.51 20.95
CA ALA A 677 -7.50 3.33 21.91
C ALA A 677 -5.97 3.30 21.67
N ASP A 678 -5.46 2.22 21.07
CA ASP A 678 -4.06 2.09 20.65
C ASP A 678 -3.80 2.65 19.24
N GLY A 679 -4.76 3.35 18.63
CA GLY A 679 -4.64 3.89 17.26
C GLY A 679 -4.75 2.83 16.14
N GLY A 680 -5.25 1.64 16.48
CA GLY A 680 -5.29 0.47 15.59
C GLY A 680 -6.68 -0.07 15.31
N THR A 681 -6.76 -1.35 14.92
CA THR A 681 -7.99 -2.14 14.76
C THR A 681 -7.78 -3.55 15.30
N LEU A 682 -8.81 -4.41 15.32
CA LEU A 682 -8.55 -5.86 15.46
C LEU A 682 -7.72 -6.36 14.26
N ALA A 683 -6.89 -7.37 14.50
CA ALA A 683 -5.97 -7.92 13.51
C ALA A 683 -6.71 -8.62 12.36
N MET A 684 -6.20 -8.50 11.15
CA MET A 684 -6.82 -9.02 9.93
C MET A 684 -5.82 -9.92 9.18
N PRO A 685 -5.71 -11.22 9.54
CA PRO A 685 -4.82 -12.20 8.90
C PRO A 685 -5.26 -12.53 7.46
N ARG A 686 -4.90 -11.69 6.50
CA ARG A 686 -5.36 -11.78 5.09
C ARG A 686 -4.57 -12.73 4.20
N ASP A 687 -3.47 -13.26 4.71
CA ASP A 687 -2.61 -14.19 4.01
C ASP A 687 -2.00 -15.20 4.98
N ALA A 688 -1.48 -16.30 4.43
CA ALA A 688 -0.93 -17.40 5.21
C ALA A 688 0.26 -16.99 6.10
N ALA A 689 1.11 -16.07 5.65
CA ALA A 689 2.27 -15.63 6.41
C ALA A 689 1.86 -14.77 7.60
N THR A 690 0.95 -13.82 7.38
CA THR A 690 0.38 -12.97 8.43
C THR A 690 -0.43 -13.81 9.44
N ASN A 691 -1.21 -14.79 8.98
CA ASN A 691 -1.95 -15.71 9.87
C ASN A 691 -1.01 -16.53 10.75
N ALA A 692 0.08 -17.06 10.20
CA ALA A 692 1.07 -17.81 10.96
C ALA A 692 1.77 -16.95 12.02
N PHE A 693 2.12 -15.71 11.68
CA PHE A 693 2.70 -14.75 12.62
C PHE A 693 1.72 -14.37 13.75
N ILE A 694 0.47 -14.05 13.42
CA ILE A 694 -0.56 -13.74 14.42
C ILE A 694 -0.80 -14.94 15.33
N LYS A 695 -0.79 -16.16 14.78
CA LYS A 695 -0.90 -17.39 15.56
C LYS A 695 0.26 -17.54 16.55
N SER A 696 1.50 -17.26 16.17
CA SER A 696 2.62 -17.28 17.13
C SER A 696 2.45 -16.24 18.24
N LEU A 697 1.95 -15.04 17.94
CA LEU A 697 1.68 -14.03 18.98
C LEU A 697 0.62 -14.47 19.99
N LYS A 698 -0.44 -15.13 19.50
CA LYS A 698 -1.49 -15.66 20.37
C LYS A 698 -0.94 -16.81 21.22
N ASP A 699 -0.09 -17.66 20.65
CA ASP A 699 0.49 -18.83 21.32
C ASP A 699 1.48 -18.42 22.41
N ASP A 700 2.21 -17.33 22.21
CA ASP A 700 3.04 -16.69 23.25
C ASP A 700 2.20 -16.26 24.48
N VAL A 701 0.93 -15.90 24.28
CA VAL A 701 0.03 -15.44 25.35
C VAL A 701 -0.77 -16.57 25.97
N ASP A 702 -1.41 -17.41 25.15
CA ASP A 702 -2.14 -18.61 25.57
C ASP A 702 -2.40 -19.52 24.35
N PRO A 703 -1.65 -20.63 24.21
CA PRO A 703 -1.77 -21.52 23.05
C PRO A 703 -3.09 -22.29 23.00
N SER A 704 -3.80 -22.39 24.13
CA SER A 704 -5.12 -23.00 24.23
C SER A 704 -6.27 -21.99 24.15
N GLY A 705 -5.93 -20.70 24.10
CA GLY A 705 -6.86 -19.60 24.25
C GLY A 705 -7.65 -19.27 23.00
N PHE A 706 -8.84 -18.70 23.20
CA PHE A 706 -9.69 -18.17 22.14
C PHE A 706 -9.47 -16.67 21.97
N PHE A 707 -9.25 -16.23 20.72
CA PHE A 707 -8.89 -14.85 20.40
C PHE A 707 -9.78 -14.23 19.31
N TRP A 708 -10.34 -13.05 19.58
CA TRP A 708 -10.97 -12.21 18.58
C TRP A 708 -9.96 -11.65 17.58
N PHE A 709 -10.38 -11.62 16.32
CA PHE A 709 -9.71 -10.91 15.23
C PHE A 709 -10.76 -10.29 14.30
N GLY A 710 -10.36 -9.42 13.38
CA GLY A 710 -11.23 -8.48 12.67
C GLY A 710 -12.02 -9.04 11.48
N LEU A 711 -12.64 -10.21 11.60
CA LEU A 711 -13.44 -10.86 10.55
C LEU A 711 -14.87 -11.15 11.03
N VAL A 712 -15.85 -10.82 10.20
CA VAL A 712 -17.25 -10.62 10.61
C VAL A 712 -18.20 -10.75 9.42
N ASP A 713 -19.42 -11.22 9.63
CA ASP A 713 -20.50 -11.29 8.62
C ASP A 713 -21.82 -10.65 9.09
N GLN A 714 -21.84 -10.01 10.26
CA GLN A 714 -22.98 -9.26 10.83
C GLN A 714 -23.67 -8.23 9.92
N HIS A 715 -23.02 -7.83 8.82
CA HIS A 715 -23.55 -6.84 7.87
C HIS A 715 -24.40 -7.47 6.78
N GLN A 716 -24.03 -8.67 6.35
CA GLN A 716 -24.73 -9.45 5.36
C GLN A 716 -24.46 -10.92 5.65
N GLU A 717 -25.51 -11.62 6.08
CA GLU A 717 -25.44 -13.00 6.55
C GLU A 717 -24.75 -13.93 5.55
N ASN A 718 -23.77 -14.72 6.02
CA ASN A 718 -22.89 -15.58 5.21
C ASN A 718 -21.96 -14.83 4.23
N GLU A 719 -21.80 -13.51 4.35
CA GLU A 719 -20.80 -12.73 3.62
C GLU A 719 -19.73 -12.17 4.55
N TRP A 720 -18.67 -12.95 4.72
CA TRP A 720 -17.52 -12.58 5.55
C TRP A 720 -16.72 -11.41 4.98
N VAL A 721 -16.65 -10.34 5.77
CA VAL A 721 -15.92 -9.11 5.47
C VAL A 721 -14.94 -8.78 6.59
N TRP A 722 -13.79 -8.22 6.22
CA TRP A 722 -12.86 -7.65 7.19
C TRP A 722 -13.46 -6.36 7.76
N ILE A 723 -13.11 -6.02 9.00
CA ILE A 723 -13.61 -4.80 9.67
C ILE A 723 -13.19 -3.49 8.99
N ASP A 724 -12.27 -3.53 8.02
CA ASP A 724 -11.95 -2.40 7.13
C ASP A 724 -12.76 -2.39 5.84
N GLY A 725 -13.82 -3.19 5.76
CA GLY A 725 -14.77 -3.23 4.64
C GLY A 725 -14.28 -3.95 3.38
N ARG A 726 -13.08 -4.54 3.40
CA ARG A 726 -12.61 -5.39 2.29
C ARG A 726 -13.20 -6.82 2.42
N PRO A 727 -13.50 -7.49 1.30
CA PRO A 727 -13.99 -8.87 1.32
C PRO A 727 -12.91 -9.85 1.82
N LEU A 728 -13.30 -11.02 2.33
CA LEU A 728 -12.40 -12.05 2.87
C LEU A 728 -11.25 -12.42 1.90
N GLY A 729 -11.52 -12.46 0.59
CA GLY A 729 -10.54 -12.81 -0.44
C GLY A 729 -10.39 -14.33 -0.60
N SER A 730 -9.25 -14.80 -1.10
CA SER A 730 -9.01 -16.22 -1.42
C SER A 730 -8.39 -17.03 -0.28
N PHE A 731 -7.93 -16.36 0.78
CA PHE A 731 -7.29 -17.01 1.93
C PHE A 731 -8.28 -17.10 3.09
N SER A 732 -8.40 -18.29 3.67
CA SER A 732 -9.09 -18.52 4.93
C SER A 732 -8.49 -19.69 5.68
N ASP A 733 -8.53 -19.67 7.01
CA ASP A 733 -8.04 -20.75 7.87
C ASP A 733 -9.18 -21.31 8.76
N TRP A 734 -10.40 -21.40 8.21
CA TRP A 734 -11.54 -22.02 8.88
C TRP A 734 -11.27 -23.48 9.24
N LYS A 735 -11.68 -23.89 10.44
CA LYS A 735 -11.64 -25.31 10.82
C LYS A 735 -12.63 -26.10 9.93
N PRO A 736 -12.39 -27.40 9.66
CA PRO A 736 -13.31 -28.20 8.88
C PRO A 736 -14.74 -28.14 9.41
N GLY A 737 -15.69 -27.79 8.54
CA GLY A 737 -17.10 -27.64 8.89
C GLY A 737 -17.53 -26.21 9.23
N GLU A 738 -16.60 -25.25 9.32
CA GLU A 738 -16.89 -23.82 9.48
C GLU A 738 -16.61 -23.01 8.20
N PRO A 739 -17.24 -21.83 8.05
CA PRO A 739 -18.27 -21.25 8.93
C PRO A 739 -19.61 -22.00 8.80
N ASN A 740 -20.24 -22.33 9.93
CA ASN A 740 -21.50 -23.10 9.97
C ASN A 740 -22.73 -22.23 10.29
N ASN A 741 -22.50 -21.00 10.76
CA ASN A 741 -23.49 -20.02 11.15
C ASN A 741 -24.55 -20.56 12.14
N ALA A 742 -24.12 -21.36 13.10
CA ALA A 742 -25.00 -22.05 14.05
C ALA A 742 -25.54 -21.10 15.12
N GLY A 743 -26.62 -20.38 14.78
CA GLY A 743 -27.34 -19.53 15.72
C GLY A 743 -27.00 -18.05 15.64
N ASP A 744 -26.84 -17.50 14.43
CA ASP A 744 -26.58 -16.07 14.16
C ASP A 744 -25.15 -15.70 14.62
N GLU A 745 -24.15 -16.45 14.12
CA GLU A 745 -22.76 -16.41 14.58
C GLU A 745 -21.88 -15.41 13.79
N ASP A 746 -22.15 -14.13 14.05
CA ASP A 746 -21.68 -12.95 13.32
C ASP A 746 -20.15 -12.63 13.30
N PHE A 747 -19.29 -13.37 14.02
CA PHE A 747 -17.91 -12.98 14.33
C PHE A 747 -16.92 -14.15 14.32
N ALA A 748 -15.70 -13.93 13.80
CA ALA A 748 -14.66 -14.95 13.77
C ALA A 748 -13.73 -14.91 15.00
N GLU A 749 -13.34 -16.08 15.47
CA GLU A 749 -12.32 -16.26 16.51
C GLU A 749 -11.29 -17.32 16.14
N TYR A 750 -10.09 -17.23 16.73
CA TYR A 750 -9.17 -18.36 16.78
C TYR A 750 -9.67 -19.39 17.79
N PHE A 751 -9.88 -20.62 17.33
CA PHE A 751 -10.29 -21.80 18.10
C PHE A 751 -9.26 -22.92 17.96
N PRO A 752 -8.58 -23.29 19.05
CA PRO A 752 -7.22 -22.89 19.43
C PRO A 752 -6.15 -22.81 18.32
N THR A 753 -6.36 -23.41 17.14
CA THR A 753 -5.39 -23.42 16.04
C THR A 753 -5.92 -22.99 14.69
N GLN A 754 -7.24 -22.96 14.50
CA GLN A 754 -7.93 -22.59 13.26
C GLN A 754 -9.08 -21.62 13.56
N TRP A 755 -9.72 -21.05 12.55
CA TRP A 755 -10.81 -20.10 12.73
C TRP A 755 -12.14 -20.81 12.98
N ASN A 756 -12.97 -20.16 13.78
CA ASN A 756 -14.32 -20.57 14.13
C ASN A 756 -15.23 -19.34 14.11
N ASP A 757 -16.43 -19.46 13.55
CA ASP A 757 -17.47 -18.46 13.66
C ASP A 757 -18.22 -18.61 14.99
N VAL A 758 -18.59 -17.49 15.59
CA VAL A 758 -19.18 -17.47 16.92
C VAL A 758 -20.07 -16.25 17.15
N GLY A 759 -21.20 -16.43 17.85
CA GLY A 759 -22.07 -15.32 18.26
C GLY A 759 -21.37 -14.35 19.24
N GLY A 760 -21.19 -13.09 18.83
CA GLY A 760 -20.17 -12.20 19.43
C GLY A 760 -20.60 -11.24 20.55
N ASN A 761 -21.88 -11.12 20.89
CA ASN A 761 -22.29 -10.21 21.99
C ASN A 761 -22.32 -10.85 23.39
N ALA A 762 -22.21 -12.18 23.51
CA ALA A 762 -22.34 -12.88 24.79
C ALA A 762 -21.03 -13.50 25.32
N LYS A 763 -19.95 -13.53 24.52
CA LYS A 763 -18.72 -14.24 24.87
C LYS A 763 -17.54 -13.29 25.07
N ASN A 764 -16.82 -13.47 26.18
CA ASN A 764 -15.59 -12.74 26.47
C ASN A 764 -14.38 -13.54 25.98
N ARG A 765 -13.61 -13.00 25.04
CA ARG A 765 -12.39 -13.62 24.49
C ARG A 765 -11.19 -12.71 24.63
N LYS A 766 -10.00 -13.32 24.59
CA LYS A 766 -8.75 -12.59 24.35
C LYS A 766 -8.82 -11.98 22.95
N PHE A 767 -7.91 -11.08 22.58
CA PHE A 767 -8.01 -10.42 21.29
C PHE A 767 -6.65 -10.00 20.77
N ILE A 768 -6.58 -9.76 19.47
CA ILE A 768 -5.34 -9.38 18.79
C ILE A 768 -5.59 -8.08 18.06
N CYS A 769 -4.78 -7.06 18.36
CA CYS A 769 -4.84 -5.77 17.70
C CYS A 769 -3.76 -5.68 16.61
N GLN A 770 -4.03 -4.83 15.62
CA GLN A 770 -3.06 -4.36 14.65
C GLN A 770 -3.04 -2.83 14.60
N VAL A 771 -1.88 -2.22 14.39
CA VAL A 771 -1.67 -0.77 14.23
C VAL A 771 -0.83 -0.55 12.98
N ILE A 772 -1.26 0.35 12.12
CA ILE A 772 -0.50 0.72 10.91
C ILE A 772 0.33 1.96 11.26
N PRO A 773 1.67 1.89 11.17
CA PRO A 773 2.57 2.96 11.59
C PRO A 773 2.58 4.12 10.57
N ILE A 774 1.58 5.00 10.65
CA ILE A 774 1.44 6.23 9.84
C ILE A 774 1.11 7.41 10.76
N ASP A 775 1.50 8.63 10.38
CA ASP A 775 1.29 9.84 11.19
C ASP A 775 -0.18 10.34 11.10
N CYS A 776 -1.07 9.60 11.76
CA CYS A 776 -2.43 10.04 12.07
C CYS A 776 -2.43 10.83 13.39
N PRO A 777 -3.29 11.85 13.54
CA PRO A 777 -3.45 12.54 14.83
C PRO A 777 -3.83 11.57 15.96
N GLU A 778 -3.54 11.94 17.20
CA GLU A 778 -3.76 11.07 18.36
C GLU A 778 -5.21 10.55 18.47
N GLY A 779 -5.34 9.23 18.57
CA GLY A 779 -6.63 8.53 18.64
C GLY A 779 -7.37 8.44 17.31
N TYR A 780 -6.75 8.82 16.18
CA TYR A 780 -7.26 8.50 14.85
C TYR A 780 -6.68 7.16 14.37
N VAL A 781 -7.49 6.42 13.62
CA VAL A 781 -7.12 5.13 13.02
C VAL A 781 -7.00 5.30 11.51
N TYR A 782 -5.88 4.88 10.95
CA TYR A 782 -5.69 4.90 9.50
C TYR A 782 -6.51 3.82 8.80
N HIS A 783 -7.20 4.21 7.73
CA HIS A 783 -7.96 3.32 6.88
C HIS A 783 -7.30 3.23 5.49
N PRO A 784 -6.56 2.14 5.19
CA PRO A 784 -5.81 2.02 3.93
C PRO A 784 -6.65 2.14 2.66
N PRO A 785 -7.88 1.59 2.56
CA PRO A 785 -8.69 1.71 1.36
C PRO A 785 -9.05 3.15 0.99
N SER A 786 -9.40 4.00 1.97
CA SER A 786 -9.73 5.41 1.70
C SER A 786 -8.55 6.36 1.87
N ARG A 787 -7.41 5.88 2.40
CA ARG A 787 -6.18 6.66 2.67
C ARG A 787 -6.40 7.84 3.65
N MET A 788 -7.40 7.72 4.51
CA MET A 788 -7.77 8.74 5.49
C MET A 788 -7.61 8.18 6.91
N CYS A 789 -7.34 9.08 7.86
CA CYS A 789 -7.39 8.80 9.29
C CYS A 789 -8.81 9.10 9.80
N TYR A 790 -9.43 8.22 10.58
CA TYR A 790 -10.76 8.46 11.14
C TYR A 790 -10.79 8.34 12.66
N LYS A 791 -11.68 9.11 13.28
CA LYS A 791 -11.95 9.04 14.73
C LYS A 791 -13.43 9.24 15.00
N ALA A 792 -14.03 8.32 15.75
CA ALA A 792 -15.38 8.48 16.27
C ALA A 792 -15.31 9.08 17.68
N PHE A 793 -16.01 10.19 17.90
CA PHE A 793 -15.99 10.92 19.16
C PHE A 793 -17.12 10.44 20.10
N ASP A 794 -16.75 10.15 21.35
CA ASP A 794 -17.69 9.74 22.41
C ASP A 794 -18.46 10.95 23.01
N VAL A 795 -18.04 12.17 22.68
CA VAL A 795 -18.69 13.41 23.12
C VAL A 795 -19.85 13.79 22.19
N LYS A 796 -20.91 14.39 22.74
CA LYS A 796 -22.06 14.86 21.96
C LYS A 796 -21.95 16.34 21.65
N LYS A 797 -22.10 16.74 20.40
CA LYS A 797 -22.14 18.14 19.94
C LYS A 797 -23.26 18.35 18.92
N ASN A 798 -23.73 19.59 18.77
CA ASN A 798 -24.56 19.97 17.63
C ASN A 798 -23.74 19.93 16.33
N ASN A 799 -24.38 20.17 15.17
CA ASN A 799 -23.69 20.07 13.88
C ASN A 799 -22.45 20.98 13.80
N GLU A 800 -22.62 22.24 14.18
CA GLU A 800 -21.57 23.26 14.14
C GLU A 800 -20.41 22.90 15.06
N GLY A 801 -20.68 22.48 16.30
CA GLY A 801 -19.64 22.07 17.23
C GLY A 801 -18.92 20.80 16.81
N ALA A 802 -19.59 19.89 16.11
CA ALA A 802 -18.96 18.70 15.54
C ALA A 802 -18.03 19.06 14.38
N ILE A 803 -18.45 19.96 13.49
CA ILE A 803 -17.61 20.51 12.41
C ILE A 803 -16.39 21.21 12.99
N GLU A 804 -16.58 22.07 14.00
CA GLU A 804 -15.49 22.78 14.68
C GLU A 804 -14.49 21.81 15.32
N ALA A 805 -14.98 20.77 15.99
CA ALA A 805 -14.14 19.75 16.61
C ALA A 805 -13.29 18.98 15.58
N CYS A 806 -13.88 18.55 14.47
CA CYS A 806 -13.11 17.90 13.40
C CYS A 806 -12.11 18.86 12.73
N SER A 807 -12.49 20.13 12.58
CA SER A 807 -11.63 21.16 11.97
C SER A 807 -10.43 21.51 12.85
N ALA A 808 -10.58 21.47 14.18
CA ALA A 808 -9.50 21.68 15.13
C ALA A 808 -8.39 20.62 14.99
N ASP A 809 -8.75 19.39 14.60
CA ASP A 809 -7.82 18.30 14.31
C ASP A 809 -7.24 18.35 12.89
N GLY A 810 -7.56 19.40 12.11
CA GLY A 810 -7.12 19.57 10.72
C GLY A 810 -7.93 18.73 9.72
N GLY A 811 -9.17 18.37 10.05
CA GLY A 811 -10.02 17.50 9.25
C GLY A 811 -11.44 18.03 9.02
N SER A 812 -12.33 17.11 8.65
CA SER A 812 -13.77 17.36 8.44
C SER A 812 -14.60 16.25 9.10
N LEU A 813 -15.94 16.40 9.10
CA LEU A 813 -16.80 15.25 9.33
C LEU A 813 -16.54 14.15 8.29
N ALA A 814 -16.64 12.90 8.71
CA ALA A 814 -16.32 11.74 7.87
C ALA A 814 -17.31 11.60 6.70
N MET A 815 -16.81 11.20 5.54
CA MET A 815 -17.59 11.05 4.31
C MET A 815 -17.48 9.61 3.80
N PRO A 816 -18.49 8.75 4.03
CA PRO A 816 -18.53 7.41 3.46
C PRO A 816 -18.79 7.47 1.95
N GLY A 817 -17.72 7.51 1.15
CA GLY A 817 -17.80 7.62 -0.32
C GLY A 817 -18.11 6.30 -1.04
N ASP A 818 -17.95 5.17 -0.37
CA ASP A 818 -18.15 3.82 -0.93
C ASP A 818 -18.52 2.80 0.17
N ALA A 819 -18.87 1.58 -0.25
CA ALA A 819 -19.28 0.49 0.65
C ALA A 819 -18.18 0.10 1.64
N THR A 820 -16.92 0.05 1.22
CA THR A 820 -15.78 -0.34 2.05
C THR A 820 -15.57 0.65 3.20
N THR A 821 -15.51 1.93 2.87
CA THR A 821 -15.38 3.03 3.85
C THR A 821 -16.60 3.05 4.77
N ASN A 822 -17.81 2.90 4.25
CA ASN A 822 -19.03 2.88 5.07
C ASN A 822 -19.00 1.75 6.10
N VAL A 823 -18.57 0.54 5.71
CA VAL A 823 -18.43 -0.60 6.61
C VAL A 823 -17.41 -0.30 7.72
N PHE A 824 -16.24 0.26 7.38
CA PHE A 824 -15.24 0.65 8.37
C PHE A 824 -15.77 1.69 9.38
N LEU A 825 -16.48 2.73 8.92
CA LEU A 825 -17.08 3.73 9.82
C LEU A 825 -18.12 3.13 10.77
N ILE A 826 -18.87 2.12 10.31
CA ILE A 826 -19.82 1.38 11.15
C ILE A 826 -19.10 0.63 12.27
N TYR A 827 -17.98 -0.04 12.00
CA TYR A 827 -17.18 -0.68 13.04
C TYR A 827 -16.57 0.34 14.00
N LEU A 828 -16.07 1.45 13.45
CA LEU A 828 -15.47 2.54 14.23
C LEU A 828 -16.47 3.10 15.26
N LYS A 829 -17.68 3.49 14.82
CA LYS A 829 -18.72 4.03 15.71
C LYS A 829 -19.22 3.00 16.73
N ASN A 830 -19.37 1.73 16.31
CA ASN A 830 -19.97 0.70 17.17
C ASN A 830 -19.03 0.31 18.31
N ALA A 831 -17.72 0.35 18.10
CA ALA A 831 -16.76 0.16 19.17
C ALA A 831 -16.80 1.30 20.20
N VAL A 832 -17.05 2.54 19.76
CA VAL A 832 -17.19 3.69 20.67
C VAL A 832 -18.49 3.59 21.46
N ASP A 833 -19.62 3.50 20.75
CA ASP A 833 -20.95 3.30 21.32
C ASP A 833 -21.94 2.75 20.28
N ASN A 834 -22.23 1.44 20.35
CA ASN A 834 -23.18 0.79 19.45
C ASN A 834 -24.66 1.14 19.71
N LYS A 835 -24.99 1.92 20.75
CA LYS A 835 -26.37 2.32 21.09
C LYS A 835 -26.70 3.76 20.68
N ALA A 836 -25.73 4.53 20.20
CA ALA A 836 -25.90 5.92 19.84
C ALA A 836 -26.04 6.15 18.33
N LEU A 837 -26.67 7.28 17.99
CA LEU A 837 -26.64 7.89 16.65
C LEU A 837 -25.32 8.64 16.46
N PHE A 838 -24.71 8.50 15.29
CA PHE A 838 -23.45 9.17 14.92
C PHE A 838 -23.61 10.03 13.69
N ARG A 839 -23.34 11.32 13.81
CA ARG A 839 -23.34 12.30 12.72
C ARG A 839 -22.10 12.18 11.85
N PHE A 840 -22.28 12.36 10.55
CA PHE A 840 -21.21 12.37 9.55
C PHE A 840 -21.51 13.40 8.45
N GLY A 841 -20.59 13.59 7.51
CA GLY A 841 -20.48 14.78 6.66
C GLY A 841 -21.38 14.83 5.42
N LEU A 842 -22.67 14.46 5.54
CA LEU A 842 -23.69 14.67 4.49
C LEU A 842 -24.80 15.59 5.00
N THR A 843 -25.28 16.47 4.12
CA THR A 843 -26.38 17.40 4.38
C THR A 843 -27.10 17.80 3.09
N ASP A 844 -28.40 18.03 3.15
CA ASP A 844 -29.22 18.58 2.06
C ASP A 844 -29.79 19.97 2.38
N GLU A 845 -29.20 20.68 3.36
CA GLU A 845 -29.52 22.09 3.73
C GLU A 845 -29.44 23.07 2.53
N HIS A 846 -28.80 22.63 1.43
CA HIS A 846 -28.61 23.34 0.18
C HIS A 846 -29.78 23.28 -0.79
N GLU A 847 -30.41 22.11 -0.90
CA GLU A 847 -31.53 21.80 -1.79
C GLU A 847 -32.23 20.58 -1.19
N GLU A 848 -33.47 20.77 -0.76
CA GLU A 848 -34.30 19.72 -0.16
C GLU A 848 -34.33 18.43 -1.01
N GLY A 849 -33.86 17.31 -0.46
CA GLY A 849 -33.70 16.03 -1.19
C GLY A 849 -32.46 15.94 -2.08
N GLY A 850 -31.70 17.04 -2.24
CA GLY A 850 -30.43 17.18 -2.93
C GLY A 850 -29.24 16.96 -2.00
N TRP A 851 -29.13 15.76 -1.43
CA TRP A 851 -28.05 15.39 -0.50
C TRP A 851 -26.66 15.63 -1.08
N MET A 852 -25.89 16.48 -0.39
CA MET A 852 -24.52 16.80 -0.74
C MET A 852 -23.55 16.40 0.37
N ARG A 853 -22.34 16.08 -0.08
CA ARG A 853 -21.19 15.89 0.80
C ARG A 853 -20.69 17.26 1.27
N ALA A 854 -20.06 17.32 2.45
CA ALA A 854 -19.46 18.58 2.93
C ALA A 854 -18.27 19.09 2.08
N ASP A 855 -17.86 18.36 1.03
CA ASP A 855 -16.92 18.79 -0.01
C ASP A 855 -17.60 19.45 -1.23
N GLY A 856 -18.94 19.55 -1.25
CA GLY A 856 -19.73 20.22 -2.30
C GLY A 856 -20.05 19.34 -3.52
N ILE A 857 -19.80 18.03 -3.46
CA ILE A 857 -20.09 17.07 -4.54
C ILE A 857 -21.43 16.36 -4.27
N ALA A 858 -22.25 16.20 -5.31
CA ALA A 858 -23.51 15.43 -5.26
C ALA A 858 -23.24 13.95 -4.95
N LEU A 859 -24.12 13.31 -4.18
CA LEU A 859 -24.00 11.88 -3.88
C LEU A 859 -24.04 11.04 -5.17
N GLY A 860 -23.07 10.13 -5.32
CA GLY A 860 -23.11 9.08 -6.33
C GLY A 860 -24.20 8.04 -6.04
N ASN A 861 -24.16 6.90 -6.74
CA ASN A 861 -25.16 5.83 -6.58
C ASN A 861 -25.12 5.09 -5.23
N PHE A 862 -24.08 5.31 -4.42
CA PHE A 862 -23.92 4.65 -3.12
C PHE A 862 -24.63 5.44 -2.01
N GLN A 863 -25.84 5.01 -1.65
CA GLN A 863 -26.69 5.68 -0.67
C GLN A 863 -27.43 4.66 0.22
N PRO A 864 -26.77 4.08 1.24
CA PRO A 864 -27.32 3.01 2.07
C PRO A 864 -28.28 3.52 3.17
N TRP A 865 -29.28 4.30 2.76
CA TRP A 865 -30.36 4.79 3.63
C TRP A 865 -31.14 3.64 4.28
N GLY A 866 -31.65 3.91 5.48
CA GLY A 866 -32.53 2.98 6.19
C GLY A 866 -33.88 2.85 5.50
N PRO A 867 -34.62 1.75 5.75
CA PRO A 867 -36.00 1.64 5.29
C PRO A 867 -36.85 2.85 5.71
N GLY A 868 -37.35 3.59 4.72
CA GLY A 868 -38.15 4.80 4.91
C GLY A 868 -37.35 6.10 4.93
N GLU A 869 -36.01 6.05 4.86
CA GLU A 869 -35.13 7.24 4.83
C GLU A 869 -34.57 7.48 3.41
N PRO A 870 -34.18 8.72 3.05
CA PRO A 870 -34.44 9.94 3.81
C PRO A 870 -35.92 10.32 3.75
N ASN A 871 -36.48 10.82 4.84
CA ASN A 871 -37.91 11.12 4.99
C ASN A 871 -38.22 12.63 5.17
N ASN A 872 -37.19 13.43 5.40
CA ASN A 872 -37.19 14.84 5.74
C ASN A 872 -38.29 15.27 6.74
N LEU A 873 -38.54 14.47 7.77
CA LEU A 873 -39.57 14.76 8.75
C LEU A 873 -39.07 15.80 9.75
N ARG A 874 -39.50 17.06 9.58
CA ARG A 874 -39.16 18.22 10.44
C ARG A 874 -37.83 18.90 10.07
N ASN A 875 -37.51 19.01 8.79
CA ASN A 875 -36.34 19.72 8.28
C ASN A 875 -35.04 19.05 8.78
N GLU A 876 -34.94 17.76 8.45
CA GLU A 876 -33.94 16.80 8.93
C GLU A 876 -32.69 16.78 8.05
N ASP A 877 -32.01 17.92 7.95
CA ASP A 877 -31.07 18.14 6.85
C ASP A 877 -29.65 17.55 7.04
N CYS A 878 -29.44 16.70 8.05
CA CYS A 878 -28.12 16.18 8.43
C CYS A 878 -28.11 14.65 8.53
N ALA A 879 -27.14 13.99 7.90
CA ALA A 879 -27.06 12.54 7.96
C ALA A 879 -26.42 12.01 9.26
N GLU A 880 -26.99 10.91 9.75
CA GLU A 880 -26.50 10.17 10.90
C GLU A 880 -26.65 8.65 10.73
N TYR A 881 -25.78 7.88 11.34
CA TYR A 881 -25.89 6.42 11.37
C TYR A 881 -26.86 5.98 12.47
N PHE A 882 -27.81 5.11 12.14
CA PHE A 882 -28.60 4.40 13.15
C PHE A 882 -27.71 3.59 14.12
N PRO A 883 -28.16 3.40 15.38
CA PRO A 883 -27.47 2.55 16.34
C PRO A 883 -27.22 1.13 15.81
N GLY A 884 -26.08 0.55 16.18
CA GLY A 884 -25.79 -0.86 15.92
C GLY A 884 -26.65 -1.83 16.73
N SER A 885 -27.27 -1.37 17.82
CA SER A 885 -28.26 -2.11 18.60
C SER A 885 -29.68 -2.05 18.04
N HIS A 886 -29.91 -1.34 16.94
CA HIS A 886 -31.24 -1.21 16.32
C HIS A 886 -31.69 -2.55 15.67
N PRO A 887 -33.01 -2.79 15.50
CA PRO A 887 -33.54 -3.90 14.71
C PRO A 887 -32.82 -4.13 13.37
N LYS A 888 -32.66 -5.42 12.97
CA LYS A 888 -31.83 -5.87 11.83
C LYS A 888 -32.06 -5.07 10.53
N ASN A 889 -33.28 -4.65 10.24
CA ASN A 889 -33.63 -3.91 9.02
C ASN A 889 -33.13 -2.45 8.99
N LYS A 890 -32.95 -1.79 10.15
CA LYS A 890 -32.48 -0.40 10.27
C LYS A 890 -31.07 -0.27 10.86
N ARG A 891 -30.53 -1.36 11.42
CA ARG A 891 -29.21 -1.42 12.07
C ARG A 891 -28.12 -0.83 11.18
N ASN A 892 -27.36 0.14 11.70
CA ASN A 892 -26.21 0.76 11.04
C ASN A 892 -26.48 1.44 9.67
N LYS A 893 -27.75 1.54 9.24
CA LYS A 893 -28.13 2.26 8.01
C LYS A 893 -28.09 3.77 8.23
N TRP A 894 -28.10 4.55 7.16
CA TRP A 894 -28.17 6.01 7.26
C TRP A 894 -29.59 6.46 7.62
N ASN A 895 -29.66 7.54 8.39
CA ASN A 895 -30.84 8.25 8.80
C ASN A 895 -30.62 9.74 8.52
N ASP A 896 -31.64 10.43 8.05
CA ASP A 896 -31.68 11.87 8.04
C ASP A 896 -32.21 12.38 9.39
N GLY A 897 -31.58 13.42 9.92
CA GLY A 897 -31.89 13.96 11.24
C GLY A 897 -31.63 15.46 11.29
N PRO A 898 -32.18 16.17 12.29
CA PRO A 898 -32.13 17.63 12.30
C PRO A 898 -30.71 18.13 12.58
N CYS A 899 -30.24 19.06 11.76
CA CYS A 899 -28.93 19.69 11.93
C CYS A 899 -28.86 20.52 13.23
N ALA A 900 -29.87 21.36 13.45
CA ALA A 900 -29.98 22.26 14.60
C ALA A 900 -30.65 21.59 15.82
N ASN A 901 -30.27 22.02 17.02
CA ASN A 901 -30.91 21.66 18.30
C ASN A 901 -30.77 20.21 18.80
N GLN A 902 -29.99 19.35 18.13
CA GLN A 902 -29.72 17.99 18.62
C GLN A 902 -28.22 17.69 18.74
N ASN A 903 -27.80 17.31 19.95
CA ASN A 903 -26.43 16.90 20.22
C ASN A 903 -26.25 15.41 19.86
N ARG A 904 -25.30 15.14 18.96
CA ARG A 904 -24.96 13.81 18.47
C ARG A 904 -23.49 13.51 18.70
N LYS A 905 -23.16 12.23 18.84
CA LYS A 905 -21.79 11.76 18.64
C LYS A 905 -21.47 11.90 17.16
N PHE A 906 -20.21 12.01 16.79
CA PHE A 906 -19.82 12.32 15.42
C PHE A 906 -18.52 11.61 15.04
N ILE A 907 -18.28 11.51 13.74
CA ILE A 907 -17.08 10.87 13.18
C ILE A 907 -16.32 11.91 12.36
N CYS A 908 -15.03 12.06 12.63
CA CYS A 908 -14.13 12.94 11.88
C CYS A 908 -13.24 12.12 10.94
N GLN A 909 -12.78 12.77 9.87
CA GLN A 909 -11.74 12.29 8.96
C GLN A 909 -10.64 13.34 8.82
N VAL A 910 -9.38 12.91 8.75
CA VAL A 910 -8.19 13.76 8.58
C VAL A 910 -7.27 13.13 7.54
N VAL A 911 -6.58 13.95 6.75
CA VAL A 911 -5.52 13.49 5.84
C VAL A 911 -4.26 13.19 6.65
N PRO A 912 -3.60 12.03 6.46
CA PRO A 912 -2.33 11.75 7.14
C PRO A 912 -1.28 12.84 6.87
N LYS A 913 -0.48 13.22 7.87
CA LYS A 913 0.45 14.35 7.76
C LYS A 913 1.67 14.07 6.88
N ASP A 914 2.10 12.80 6.82
CA ASP A 914 3.29 12.32 6.13
C ASP A 914 3.03 11.06 5.27
N CYS A 915 3.96 10.75 4.36
CA CYS A 915 3.94 9.52 3.57
C CYS A 915 4.10 8.24 4.40
N PRO A 916 3.59 7.09 3.93
CA PRO A 916 3.85 5.80 4.57
C PRO A 916 5.35 5.52 4.73
N LYS A 917 5.72 4.81 5.79
CA LYS A 917 7.13 4.51 6.13
C LYS A 917 7.90 3.93 4.93
N GLY A 918 9.00 4.59 4.56
CA GLY A 918 9.87 4.21 3.44
C GLY A 918 9.46 4.79 2.08
N TYR A 919 8.41 5.60 2.01
CA TYR A 919 8.08 6.43 0.85
C TYR A 919 8.59 7.85 1.05
N LYS A 920 9.10 8.46 -0.02
CA LYS A 920 9.50 9.87 -0.07
C LYS A 920 8.42 10.69 -0.77
N GLN A 921 8.09 11.85 -0.22
CA GLN A 921 7.06 12.72 -0.80
C GLN A 921 7.63 13.59 -1.92
N SER A 922 6.85 13.74 -2.99
CA SER A 922 7.00 14.80 -3.99
C SER A 922 5.59 15.22 -4.44
N GLY A 923 5.21 16.48 -4.19
CA GLY A 923 3.85 16.97 -4.42
C GLY A 923 2.81 16.28 -3.52
N ALA A 924 1.68 15.87 -4.08
CA ALA A 924 0.65 15.08 -3.42
C ALA A 924 0.90 13.58 -3.55
N SER A 925 2.09 13.16 -3.98
CA SER A 925 2.39 11.76 -4.20
C SER A 925 3.57 11.31 -3.35
N CYS A 926 3.45 10.11 -2.80
CA CYS A 926 4.47 9.43 -2.03
C CYS A 926 5.07 8.34 -2.91
N TYR A 927 6.38 8.29 -3.04
CA TYR A 927 7.06 7.35 -3.94
C TYR A 927 8.06 6.46 -3.21
N LYS A 928 8.19 5.22 -3.66
CA LYS A 928 9.18 4.27 -3.14
C LYS A 928 9.73 3.41 -4.26
N ALA A 929 11.04 3.39 -4.40
CA ALA A 929 11.75 2.51 -5.31
C ALA A 929 12.03 1.16 -4.64
N PHE A 930 11.64 0.07 -5.30
CA PHE A 930 11.80 -1.30 -4.81
C PHE A 930 13.00 -1.96 -5.48
N ASP A 931 13.90 -2.51 -4.67
CA ASP A 931 15.14 -3.16 -5.12
C ASP A 931 14.91 -4.56 -5.74
N THR A 932 13.73 -5.14 -5.54
CA THR A 932 13.38 -6.46 -6.07
C THR A 932 12.96 -6.42 -7.54
N ARG A 933 13.46 -7.36 -8.35
CA ARG A 933 13.10 -7.45 -9.77
C ARG A 933 11.79 -8.22 -9.99
N LYS A 934 10.86 -7.63 -10.72
CA LYS A 934 9.54 -8.16 -11.06
C LYS A 934 9.19 -7.83 -12.52
N ASN A 935 8.34 -8.64 -13.13
CA ASN A 935 7.70 -8.20 -14.38
C ASN A 935 6.73 -7.04 -14.09
N HIS A 936 6.34 -6.31 -15.12
CA HIS A 936 5.55 -5.08 -14.97
C HIS A 936 4.23 -5.34 -14.22
N ASP A 937 3.53 -6.42 -14.52
CA ASP A 937 2.26 -6.78 -13.89
C ASP A 937 2.41 -7.20 -12.41
N GLU A 938 3.46 -7.96 -12.08
CA GLU A 938 3.80 -8.30 -10.70
C GLU A 938 4.18 -7.06 -9.89
N ALA A 939 4.95 -6.16 -10.47
CA ALA A 939 5.31 -4.88 -9.86
C ALA A 939 4.06 -4.03 -9.58
N ALA A 940 3.15 -3.92 -10.56
CA ALA A 940 1.88 -3.23 -10.41
C ALA A 940 0.98 -3.88 -9.33
N LYS A 941 0.99 -5.20 -9.18
CA LYS A 941 0.27 -5.89 -8.08
C LYS A 941 0.86 -5.54 -6.71
N ILE A 942 2.18 -5.49 -6.59
CA ILE A 942 2.84 -5.11 -5.33
C ILE A 942 2.52 -3.65 -4.98
N CYS A 943 2.62 -2.72 -5.94
CA CYS A 943 2.26 -1.32 -5.68
C CYS A 943 0.78 -1.16 -5.27
N ARG A 944 -0.14 -1.96 -5.85
CA ARG A 944 -1.54 -1.99 -5.42
C ARG A 944 -1.73 -2.56 -4.01
N ALA A 945 -0.95 -3.58 -3.63
CA ALA A 945 -0.97 -4.12 -2.28
C ALA A 945 -0.48 -3.10 -1.22
N GLU A 946 0.44 -2.22 -1.62
CA GLU A 946 0.93 -1.09 -0.82
C GLU A 946 -0.04 0.13 -0.80
N GLY A 947 -1.19 0.03 -1.49
CA GLY A 947 -2.21 1.09 -1.53
C GLY A 947 -2.02 2.12 -2.64
N GLY A 948 -1.14 1.86 -3.60
CA GLY A 948 -0.76 2.77 -4.69
C GLY A 948 -0.80 2.14 -6.09
N SER A 949 -0.03 2.71 -7.01
CA SER A 949 0.19 2.22 -8.38
C SER A 949 1.68 2.26 -8.73
N LEU A 950 2.07 1.77 -9.90
CA LEU A 950 3.39 2.14 -10.43
C LEU A 950 3.47 3.66 -10.64
N ALA A 951 4.67 4.21 -10.51
CA ALA A 951 4.90 5.66 -10.57
C ALA A 951 4.69 6.22 -11.99
N MET A 952 3.95 7.32 -12.11
CA MET A 952 3.47 7.90 -13.36
C MET A 952 4.01 9.34 -13.47
N PRO A 953 5.19 9.54 -14.10
CA PRO A 953 5.78 10.86 -14.22
C PRO A 953 5.04 11.73 -15.24
N GLN A 954 4.19 12.63 -14.77
CA GLN A 954 3.36 13.50 -15.62
C GLN A 954 4.04 14.83 -16.00
N ASP A 955 5.12 15.18 -15.31
CA ASP A 955 5.90 16.39 -15.54
C ASP A 955 7.39 16.18 -15.25
N GLN A 956 8.20 17.19 -15.54
CA GLN A 956 9.65 17.14 -15.39
C GLN A 956 10.10 17.04 -13.94
N ALA A 957 9.47 17.78 -13.02
CA ALA A 957 9.81 17.76 -11.61
C ALA A 957 9.61 16.36 -11.00
N THR A 958 8.48 15.72 -11.34
CA THR A 958 8.18 14.35 -10.93
C THR A 958 9.20 13.38 -11.52
N ASN A 959 9.52 13.49 -12.82
CA ASN A 959 10.51 12.63 -13.45
C ASN A 959 11.91 12.76 -12.81
N ASP A 960 12.37 13.98 -12.54
CA ASP A 960 13.68 14.23 -11.94
C ASP A 960 13.74 13.69 -10.50
N PHE A 961 12.63 13.83 -9.76
CA PHE A 961 12.48 13.20 -8.45
C PHE A 961 12.57 11.66 -8.54
N LEU A 962 11.88 11.03 -9.49
CA LEU A 962 11.97 9.58 -9.71
C LEU A 962 13.37 9.13 -10.13
N VAL A 963 14.08 9.94 -10.93
CA VAL A 963 15.48 9.70 -11.32
C VAL A 963 16.38 9.69 -10.08
N ASN A 964 16.23 10.68 -9.19
CA ASN A 964 16.98 10.74 -7.94
C ASN A 964 16.64 9.54 -7.04
N LEU A 965 15.35 9.26 -6.87
CA LEU A 965 14.86 8.16 -6.03
C LEU A 965 15.38 6.79 -6.50
N LYS A 966 15.38 6.52 -7.81
CA LYS A 966 15.96 5.28 -8.33
C LYS A 966 17.47 5.25 -8.19
N ASN A 967 18.15 6.40 -8.33
CA ASN A 967 19.61 6.48 -8.27
C ASN A 967 20.13 6.24 -6.86
N GLU A 968 19.40 6.69 -5.85
CA GLU A 968 19.66 6.39 -4.44
C GLU A 968 19.53 4.88 -4.14
N VAL A 969 18.60 4.18 -4.79
CA VAL A 969 18.42 2.73 -4.60
C VAL A 969 19.40 1.92 -5.45
N ASP A 970 19.43 2.14 -6.76
CA ASP A 970 20.40 1.57 -7.70
C ASP A 970 20.37 2.32 -9.04
N GLY A 971 21.20 3.36 -9.15
CA GLY A 971 21.34 4.13 -10.38
C GLY A 971 21.92 3.36 -11.57
N THR A 972 22.36 2.11 -11.41
CA THR A 972 22.83 1.25 -12.51
C THR A 972 21.74 0.34 -13.08
N SER A 973 20.56 0.33 -12.45
CA SER A 973 19.43 -0.51 -12.84
C SER A 973 18.32 0.25 -13.54
N TRP A 974 17.49 -0.55 -14.19
CA TRP A 974 16.30 -0.18 -14.93
C TRP A 974 15.08 -0.28 -14.02
N PHE A 975 14.17 0.68 -14.12
CA PHE A 975 12.99 0.77 -13.25
C PHE A 975 11.69 0.87 -14.04
N TRP A 976 10.73 0.00 -13.74
CA TRP A 976 9.37 0.08 -14.26
C TRP A 976 8.63 1.31 -13.75
N LEU A 977 7.87 1.91 -14.67
CA LEU A 977 6.95 3.02 -14.44
C LEU A 977 5.53 2.63 -14.88
N GLY A 978 4.55 3.44 -14.48
CA GLY A 978 3.13 3.16 -14.57
C GLY A 978 2.49 3.60 -15.88
N ALA A 979 3.09 3.33 -17.02
CA ALA A 979 2.41 3.47 -18.31
C ALA A 979 2.72 2.30 -19.23
N ASP A 980 1.82 2.04 -20.15
CA ASP A 980 1.99 1.05 -21.20
C ASP A 980 1.16 1.40 -22.44
N ASP A 981 1.53 0.84 -23.58
CA ASP A 981 0.80 0.91 -24.85
C ASP A 981 0.38 -0.49 -25.33
N LYS A 982 0.31 -1.47 -24.41
CA LYS A 982 -0.08 -2.89 -24.60
C LYS A 982 -1.37 -3.07 -25.42
N ASN A 983 -2.23 -2.07 -25.42
CA ASN A 983 -3.55 -2.11 -26.04
C ASN A 983 -3.60 -1.42 -27.40
N ASP A 984 -2.70 -0.48 -27.68
CA ASP A 984 -2.61 0.25 -28.94
C ASP A 984 -1.18 0.78 -29.14
N GLU A 985 -0.45 0.08 -30.01
CA GLU A 985 0.96 0.33 -30.34
C GLU A 985 1.25 1.81 -30.65
N GLY A 986 2.10 2.45 -29.84
CA GLY A 986 2.42 3.88 -29.94
C GLY A 986 1.44 4.83 -29.26
N THR A 987 0.30 4.34 -28.76
CA THR A 987 -0.66 5.09 -27.94
C THR A 987 -0.54 4.70 -26.46
N TRP A 988 0.36 5.39 -25.79
CA TRP A 988 0.62 5.22 -24.36
C TRP A 988 -0.58 5.62 -23.48
N GLN A 989 -0.80 4.88 -22.40
CA GLN A 989 -1.78 5.19 -21.35
C GLN A 989 -1.17 4.99 -19.95
N TYR A 990 -1.54 5.85 -19.00
CA TYR A 990 -1.15 5.68 -17.61
C TYR A 990 -1.98 4.60 -16.90
N ALA A 991 -1.40 3.98 -15.87
CA ALA A 991 -2.00 2.87 -15.13
C ALA A 991 -3.29 3.23 -14.35
N ASP A 992 -3.56 4.52 -14.14
CA ASP A 992 -4.81 5.05 -13.57
C ASP A 992 -5.89 5.35 -14.61
N GLY A 993 -5.58 5.17 -15.90
CA GLY A 993 -6.50 5.39 -17.01
C GLY A 993 -6.45 6.81 -17.60
N GLU A 994 -5.69 7.73 -17.00
CA GLU A 994 -5.53 9.08 -17.53
C GLU A 994 -4.76 9.07 -18.87
N PRO A 995 -5.04 10.03 -19.77
CA PRO A 995 -4.32 10.16 -21.03
C PRO A 995 -2.83 10.39 -20.78
N PHE A 996 -1.97 9.73 -21.57
CA PHE A 996 -0.53 9.96 -21.52
C PHE A 996 -0.23 11.35 -22.09
N GLY A 997 -0.06 12.34 -21.20
CA GLY A 997 -0.09 13.81 -21.43
C GLY A 997 0.87 14.37 -22.49
N SER A 998 1.37 15.60 -22.38
CA SER A 998 2.33 16.16 -23.38
C SER A 998 3.80 16.01 -23.01
N TYR A 999 4.12 15.83 -21.72
CA TYR A 999 5.49 15.67 -21.23
C TYR A 999 6.10 14.31 -21.64
N ARG A 1000 7.34 14.32 -22.14
CA ARG A 1000 8.06 13.13 -22.60
C ARG A 1000 9.53 13.22 -22.21
N ASN A 1001 10.07 12.14 -21.64
CA ASN A 1001 11.49 12.02 -21.34
C ASN A 1001 12.11 10.79 -22.03
N TRP A 1002 11.66 10.46 -23.25
CA TRP A 1002 12.19 9.37 -24.05
C TRP A 1002 13.66 9.54 -24.39
N PHE A 1003 14.43 8.46 -24.33
CA PHE A 1003 15.80 8.46 -24.83
C PHE A 1003 15.81 8.71 -26.36
N PRO A 1004 16.85 9.35 -26.94
CA PRO A 1004 16.87 9.58 -28.38
C PRO A 1004 16.73 8.29 -29.19
N GLY A 1005 15.66 8.20 -29.98
CA GLY A 1005 15.30 7.00 -30.73
C GLY A 1005 14.26 6.11 -30.06
N GLU A 1006 13.78 6.47 -28.87
CA GLU A 1006 12.67 5.85 -28.16
C GLU A 1006 11.38 6.70 -28.26
N PRO A 1007 10.18 6.11 -28.12
CA PRO A 1007 9.94 4.67 -27.98
C PRO A 1007 10.25 3.94 -29.28
N ASN A 1008 10.96 2.82 -29.20
CA ASN A 1008 11.17 1.90 -30.31
C ASN A 1008 10.66 0.51 -29.98
N GLN A 1009 9.94 -0.06 -30.93
CA GLN A 1009 9.50 -1.45 -30.86
C GLN A 1009 10.63 -2.44 -31.15
N ALA A 1010 11.80 -2.32 -30.49
CA ALA A 1010 12.95 -3.17 -30.75
C ALA A 1010 12.69 -4.62 -30.30
N GLY A 1011 12.10 -5.41 -31.20
CA GLY A 1011 11.68 -6.79 -30.94
C GLY A 1011 10.16 -7.00 -31.00
N GLY A 1012 9.39 -5.93 -31.21
CA GLY A 1012 7.97 -5.95 -31.55
C GLY A 1012 6.99 -6.34 -30.44
N ASN A 1013 7.38 -6.19 -29.16
CA ASN A 1013 6.52 -6.42 -27.98
C ASN A 1013 7.05 -5.59 -26.78
N GLU A 1014 7.47 -4.35 -27.00
CA GLU A 1014 8.12 -3.52 -25.97
C GLU A 1014 7.15 -2.56 -25.27
N ASP A 1015 6.02 -3.08 -24.78
CA ASP A 1015 4.86 -2.22 -24.51
C ASP A 1015 4.84 -1.49 -23.15
N CYS A 1016 5.86 -1.65 -22.30
CA CYS A 1016 5.85 -1.15 -20.92
C CYS A 1016 6.86 -0.03 -20.68
N LEU A 1017 6.40 1.05 -20.05
CA LEU A 1017 7.22 2.21 -19.76
C LEU A 1017 8.23 1.87 -18.67
N MET A 1018 9.48 2.18 -18.96
CA MET A 1018 10.56 2.03 -18.00
C MET A 1018 11.56 3.17 -18.08
N MET A 1019 12.38 3.31 -17.04
CA MET A 1019 13.44 4.32 -16.94
C MET A 1019 14.82 3.67 -16.97
N PHE A 1020 15.68 4.13 -17.88
CA PHE A 1020 17.06 3.68 -18.03
C PHE A 1020 17.93 4.01 -16.82
N GLU A 1021 19.06 3.33 -16.73
CA GLU A 1021 20.08 3.60 -15.72
C GLU A 1021 20.76 4.96 -15.91
N SER A 1022 21.46 5.44 -14.88
CA SER A 1022 22.32 6.61 -14.92
C SER A 1022 23.59 6.34 -15.78
N PRO A 1023 24.04 7.29 -16.61
CA PRO A 1023 23.60 8.68 -16.69
C PRO A 1023 22.44 8.93 -17.65
N ARG A 1024 21.90 7.90 -18.32
CA ARG A 1024 20.84 8.07 -19.32
C ARG A 1024 19.58 8.66 -18.69
N ASN A 1025 19.06 8.06 -17.62
CA ASN A 1025 17.94 8.58 -16.83
C ASN A 1025 16.68 8.96 -17.66
N MET A 1026 16.56 8.40 -18.87
CA MET A 1026 15.50 8.65 -19.83
C MET A 1026 14.64 7.40 -20.00
N TRP A 1027 13.49 7.54 -20.64
CA TRP A 1027 12.51 6.47 -20.79
C TRP A 1027 12.85 5.53 -21.94
N ASN A 1028 12.48 4.26 -21.75
CA ASN A 1028 12.44 3.21 -22.75
C ASN A 1028 11.07 2.55 -22.71
N ASP A 1029 10.63 2.07 -23.86
CA ASP A 1029 9.56 1.10 -24.00
C ASP A 1029 10.22 -0.29 -23.99
N GLN A 1030 9.76 -1.18 -23.11
CA GLN A 1030 10.43 -2.46 -22.86
C GLN A 1030 9.41 -3.57 -22.68
N GLY A 1031 9.79 -4.79 -23.07
CA GLY A 1031 8.92 -5.96 -22.94
C GLY A 1031 8.47 -6.17 -21.51
N CYS A 1032 7.14 -6.12 -21.30
CA CYS A 1032 6.49 -6.17 -19.99
C CYS A 1032 6.82 -7.41 -19.15
N ALA A 1033 7.21 -8.51 -19.81
CA ALA A 1033 7.61 -9.76 -19.16
C ALA A 1033 9.03 -9.71 -18.56
N THR A 1034 9.84 -8.72 -18.91
CA THR A 1034 11.21 -8.58 -18.38
C THR A 1034 11.18 -8.24 -16.89
N LYS A 1035 12.16 -8.73 -16.13
CA LYS A 1035 12.21 -8.53 -14.69
C LYS A 1035 13.08 -7.32 -14.35
N GLN A 1036 12.44 -6.21 -14.02
CA GLN A 1036 13.10 -4.97 -13.63
C GLN A 1036 12.74 -4.58 -12.20
N LYS A 1037 13.53 -3.67 -11.63
CA LYS A 1037 13.14 -2.97 -10.40
C LYS A 1037 11.97 -2.05 -10.72
N PHE A 1038 11.31 -1.48 -9.73
CA PHE A 1038 10.10 -0.69 -9.98
C PHE A 1038 9.91 0.40 -8.94
N ILE A 1039 9.18 1.44 -9.31
CA ILE A 1039 8.84 2.53 -8.40
C ILE A 1039 7.33 2.54 -8.22
N CYS A 1040 6.88 2.50 -6.96
CA CYS A 1040 5.48 2.69 -6.63
C CYS A 1040 5.21 4.16 -6.28
N GLN A 1041 3.99 4.62 -6.55
CA GLN A 1041 3.45 5.89 -6.08
C GLN A 1041 2.15 5.68 -5.32
N ILE A 1042 1.92 6.48 -4.28
CA ILE A 1042 0.67 6.57 -3.53
C ILE A 1042 0.23 8.03 -3.60
N LYS A 1043 -0.93 8.28 -4.20
CA LYS A 1043 -1.51 9.62 -4.31
C LYS A 1043 -2.25 9.96 -3.01
N MET A 1044 -1.74 10.95 -2.30
CA MET A 1044 -2.38 11.59 -1.16
C MET A 1044 -3.60 12.39 -1.64
N PRO A 1045 -4.63 12.55 -0.82
CA PRO A 1045 -5.75 13.45 -1.10
C PRO A 1045 -5.34 14.92 -0.84
N ILE A 1046 -4.23 15.35 -1.45
CA ILE A 1046 -3.68 16.71 -1.45
C ILE A 1046 -3.79 17.21 -2.90
N VAL A 1047 -4.11 18.48 -3.12
CA VAL A 1047 -4.12 19.02 -4.49
C VAL A 1047 -2.72 19.52 -4.85
N ASP A 1048 -2.03 18.80 -5.75
CA ASP A 1048 -0.69 19.15 -6.28
C ASP A 1048 -0.66 19.48 -7.77
N SER A 1049 -1.78 19.33 -8.48
CA SER A 1049 -1.87 19.73 -9.89
C SER A 1049 -1.67 21.24 -10.01
N CYS A 1050 -0.99 21.69 -11.06
CA CYS A 1050 -0.80 23.12 -11.35
C CYS A 1050 -2.13 23.78 -11.76
N GLY A 1051 -2.98 24.05 -10.76
CA GLY A 1051 -4.30 24.63 -10.88
C GLY A 1051 -5.47 23.63 -10.93
N GLY A 1052 -6.69 24.18 -11.03
CA GLY A 1052 -7.95 23.45 -11.05
C GLY A 1052 -9.01 24.02 -10.10
N ASN A 1053 -10.21 23.42 -10.11
CA ASN A 1053 -11.20 23.68 -9.07
C ASN A 1053 -10.92 22.75 -7.89
N VAL A 1054 -10.73 23.33 -6.72
CA VAL A 1054 -10.44 22.61 -5.48
C VAL A 1054 -11.75 22.51 -4.70
N PRO A 1055 -12.37 21.31 -4.63
CA PRO A 1055 -13.63 21.14 -3.93
C PRO A 1055 -13.42 21.15 -2.40
N GLY A 1056 -14.45 21.62 -1.69
CA GLY A 1056 -14.58 21.48 -0.24
C GLY A 1056 -14.20 22.69 0.61
N GLU A 1057 -14.65 22.65 1.86
CA GLU A 1057 -14.51 23.74 2.84
C GLU A 1057 -13.23 23.68 3.65
N VAL A 1058 -12.44 22.61 3.54
CA VAL A 1058 -11.12 22.45 4.17
C VAL A 1058 -10.23 21.66 3.22
N GLY A 1059 -8.95 22.03 3.09
CA GLY A 1059 -8.00 21.27 2.28
C GLY A 1059 -6.57 21.80 2.34
N VAL A 1060 -5.66 21.10 1.65
CA VAL A 1060 -4.23 21.42 1.58
C VAL A 1060 -3.81 21.52 0.11
N ILE A 1061 -3.07 22.58 -0.22
CA ILE A 1061 -2.47 22.82 -1.54
C ILE A 1061 -0.96 22.95 -1.33
N VAL A 1062 -0.20 22.29 -2.19
CA VAL A 1062 1.26 22.43 -2.25
C VAL A 1062 1.68 22.98 -3.62
N SER A 1063 2.78 23.72 -3.68
CA SER A 1063 3.36 24.08 -4.98
C SER A 1063 3.84 22.83 -5.73
N PRO A 1064 3.80 22.80 -7.07
CA PRO A 1064 4.40 21.73 -7.85
C PRO A 1064 5.86 21.49 -7.44
N GLY A 1065 6.26 20.23 -7.25
CA GLY A 1065 7.63 19.87 -6.85
C GLY A 1065 7.98 20.06 -5.36
N TYR A 1066 7.06 20.56 -4.52
CA TYR A 1066 7.27 20.66 -3.07
C TYR A 1066 7.56 19.28 -2.43
N PRO A 1067 8.49 19.15 -1.45
CA PRO A 1067 9.30 20.20 -0.81
C PRO A 1067 10.67 20.43 -1.47
N VAL A 1068 10.88 19.95 -2.69
CA VAL A 1068 12.21 19.98 -3.35
C VAL A 1068 12.47 21.35 -3.96
N THR A 1069 12.05 21.57 -5.20
CA THR A 1069 11.99 22.88 -5.83
C THR A 1069 10.88 22.87 -6.88
N TYR A 1070 10.21 24.00 -7.06
CA TYR A 1070 9.28 24.19 -8.20
C TYR A 1070 10.07 24.40 -9.50
N THR A 1071 9.40 24.50 -10.65
CA THR A 1071 10.07 24.78 -11.94
C THR A 1071 9.89 26.23 -12.38
N ASP A 1072 10.81 26.70 -13.22
CA ASP A 1072 10.71 28.00 -13.88
C ASP A 1072 9.47 28.06 -14.81
N HIS A 1073 9.01 29.27 -15.12
CA HIS A 1073 7.94 29.59 -16.06
C HIS A 1073 6.56 28.99 -15.74
N GLN A 1074 6.29 28.67 -14.48
CA GLN A 1074 5.00 28.13 -14.06
C GLN A 1074 3.97 29.22 -13.84
N LYS A 1075 2.71 28.90 -14.15
CA LYS A 1075 1.55 29.68 -13.72
C LYS A 1075 0.41 28.74 -13.32
N CYS A 1076 0.27 28.50 -12.03
CA CYS A 1076 -0.77 27.64 -11.47
C CYS A 1076 -1.90 28.48 -10.88
N SER A 1077 -3.15 28.01 -10.99
CA SER A 1077 -4.32 28.72 -10.49
C SER A 1077 -5.36 27.77 -9.90
N TRP A 1078 -5.52 27.80 -8.58
CA TRP A 1078 -6.51 27.01 -7.84
C TRP A 1078 -7.72 27.85 -7.46
N ASN A 1079 -8.93 27.41 -7.82
CA ASN A 1079 -10.18 28.04 -7.41
C ASN A 1079 -10.80 27.23 -6.26
N ILE A 1080 -10.90 27.82 -5.07
CA ILE A 1080 -11.50 27.21 -3.89
C ILE A 1080 -12.88 27.82 -3.67
N MET A 1081 -13.89 26.98 -3.40
CA MET A 1081 -15.29 27.40 -3.22
C MET A 1081 -15.87 26.85 -1.91
N ALA A 1082 -16.44 27.74 -1.09
CA ALA A 1082 -17.13 27.44 0.15
C ALA A 1082 -18.64 27.72 0.05
N ARG A 1083 -19.39 27.31 1.08
CA ARG A 1083 -20.85 27.53 1.14
C ARG A 1083 -21.21 29.03 1.18
N PRO A 1084 -22.39 29.43 0.65
CA PRO A 1084 -22.88 30.80 0.75
C PRO A 1084 -22.93 31.28 2.20
N GLY A 1085 -22.41 32.48 2.46
CA GLY A 1085 -22.37 33.04 3.81
C GLY A 1085 -21.10 32.70 4.61
N LYS A 1086 -20.20 31.87 4.09
CA LYS A 1086 -18.87 31.61 4.67
C LYS A 1086 -17.77 32.40 3.95
N VAL A 1087 -16.66 32.64 4.65
CA VAL A 1087 -15.39 33.17 4.13
C VAL A 1087 -14.30 32.11 4.27
N ILE A 1088 -13.41 32.02 3.28
CA ILE A 1088 -12.29 31.07 3.24
C ILE A 1088 -11.05 31.74 3.79
N THR A 1089 -10.37 31.11 4.74
CA THR A 1089 -9.06 31.55 5.23
C THR A 1089 -7.98 30.61 4.72
N VAL A 1090 -6.95 31.18 4.12
CA VAL A 1090 -5.73 30.48 3.69
C VAL A 1090 -4.63 30.69 4.73
N ILE A 1091 -3.94 29.62 5.11
CA ILE A 1091 -2.80 29.63 6.04
C ILE A 1091 -1.64 28.89 5.39
N PHE A 1092 -0.47 29.51 5.39
CA PHE A 1092 0.76 28.86 4.93
C PHE A 1092 1.40 28.12 6.11
N ASP A 1093 1.67 26.83 5.93
CA ASP A 1093 2.38 25.99 6.91
C ASP A 1093 3.89 25.93 6.59
N ASP A 1094 4.27 26.06 5.31
CA ASP A 1094 5.66 26.26 4.86
C ASP A 1094 5.69 27.20 3.64
N PHE A 1095 6.74 28.01 3.51
CA PHE A 1095 6.89 29.00 2.47
C PHE A 1095 8.36 29.32 2.17
N GLY A 1096 8.78 29.08 0.93
CA GLY A 1096 10.10 29.41 0.41
C GLY A 1096 10.05 29.58 -1.11
N LEU A 1097 10.04 30.83 -1.56
CA LEU A 1097 10.05 31.24 -2.96
C LEU A 1097 11.24 32.18 -3.21
N GLU A 1098 11.65 32.34 -4.48
CA GLU A 1098 12.57 33.40 -4.85
C GLU A 1098 12.00 34.76 -4.42
N SER A 1099 12.83 35.58 -3.77
CA SER A 1099 12.39 36.89 -3.31
C SER A 1099 12.08 37.79 -4.50
N THR A 1100 10.93 38.45 -4.50
CA THR A 1100 10.48 39.45 -5.50
C THR A 1100 10.13 38.96 -6.91
N PHE A 1101 10.63 37.80 -7.34
CA PHE A 1101 10.46 37.29 -8.71
C PHE A 1101 9.40 36.19 -8.79
N ASP A 1102 9.42 35.23 -7.87
CA ASP A 1102 8.40 34.19 -7.75
C ASP A 1102 7.34 34.57 -6.73
N THR A 1103 6.07 34.40 -7.10
CA THR A 1103 4.97 34.94 -6.28
C THR A 1103 3.79 34.01 -6.15
N VAL A 1104 3.22 33.97 -4.94
CA VAL A 1104 1.88 33.45 -4.67
C VAL A 1104 0.95 34.61 -4.40
N THR A 1105 -0.08 34.74 -5.24
CA THR A 1105 -1.12 35.75 -5.13
C THR A 1105 -2.42 35.09 -4.69
N VAL A 1106 -3.05 35.60 -3.65
CA VAL A 1106 -4.36 35.16 -3.16
C VAL A 1106 -5.36 36.27 -3.47
N GLU A 1107 -6.44 35.95 -4.19
CA GLU A 1107 -7.46 36.91 -4.61
C GLU A 1107 -8.90 36.40 -4.37
N ASP A 1108 -9.85 37.30 -4.20
CA ASP A 1108 -11.28 36.95 -4.21
C ASP A 1108 -11.71 36.60 -5.64
N ALA A 1109 -12.16 35.37 -5.89
CA ALA A 1109 -12.36 34.87 -7.26
C ALA A 1109 -13.48 35.61 -8.03
N CYS A 1110 -14.49 36.12 -7.32
CA CYS A 1110 -15.62 36.84 -7.91
C CYS A 1110 -15.31 38.30 -8.28
N SER A 1111 -14.47 38.97 -7.48
CA SER A 1111 -14.17 40.39 -7.63
C SER A 1111 -12.81 40.64 -8.31
N GLY A 1112 -11.94 39.63 -8.36
CA GLY A 1112 -10.54 39.77 -8.78
C GLY A 1112 -9.71 40.64 -7.84
N LYS A 1113 -10.18 40.86 -6.61
CA LYS A 1113 -9.49 41.68 -5.62
C LYS A 1113 -8.33 40.89 -5.03
N GLU A 1114 -7.10 41.37 -5.22
CA GLU A 1114 -5.92 40.85 -4.55
C GLU A 1114 -6.04 41.04 -3.02
N LEU A 1115 -5.96 39.93 -2.28
CA LEU A 1115 -5.98 39.88 -0.82
C LEU A 1115 -4.56 39.84 -0.24
N GLY A 1116 -3.61 39.29 -1.00
CA GLY A 1116 -2.20 39.32 -0.67
C GLY A 1116 -1.34 38.71 -1.76
N LYS A 1117 -0.10 39.20 -1.86
CA LYS A 1117 0.92 38.72 -2.79
C LYS A 1117 2.23 38.52 -2.04
N PHE A 1118 2.77 37.31 -2.12
CA PHE A 1118 3.86 36.85 -1.24
C PHE A 1118 5.03 36.29 -2.06
N SER A 1119 6.26 36.51 -1.59
CA SER A 1119 7.52 36.00 -2.15
C SER A 1119 8.58 35.88 -1.05
N GLY A 1120 9.72 35.23 -1.32
CA GLY A 1120 10.80 35.02 -0.34
C GLY A 1120 10.54 33.84 0.61
N SER A 1121 11.26 33.79 1.73
CA SER A 1121 11.26 32.67 2.69
C SER A 1121 10.55 32.96 4.02
N THR A 1122 9.86 34.09 4.12
CA THR A 1122 9.13 34.49 5.34
C THR A 1122 7.69 33.99 5.25
N LEU A 1123 7.24 33.25 6.26
CA LEU A 1123 5.89 32.68 6.30
C LEU A 1123 4.82 33.80 6.27
N PRO A 1124 3.90 33.81 5.29
CA PRO A 1124 2.83 34.80 5.23
C PRO A 1124 1.83 34.67 6.38
N ALA A 1125 1.24 35.80 6.77
CA ALA A 1125 0.10 35.80 7.68
C ALA A 1125 -1.13 35.14 7.03
N ALA A 1126 -2.06 34.65 7.87
CA ALA A 1126 -3.31 34.07 7.39
C ALA A 1126 -4.11 35.07 6.54
N VAL A 1127 -4.63 34.61 5.39
CA VAL A 1127 -5.33 35.44 4.40
C VAL A 1127 -6.81 35.07 4.37
N PRO A 1128 -7.70 35.87 4.96
CA PRO A 1128 -9.15 35.67 4.86
C PRO A 1128 -9.71 36.24 3.55
N SER A 1129 -10.64 35.54 2.93
CA SER A 1129 -11.43 36.03 1.80
C SER A 1129 -12.52 37.00 2.26
N THR A 1130 -13.05 37.79 1.32
CA THR A 1130 -14.25 38.62 1.57
C THR A 1130 -15.54 38.02 0.99
N ASP A 1131 -15.41 36.90 0.28
CA ASP A 1131 -16.52 36.15 -0.33
C ASP A 1131 -16.30 34.62 -0.18
N LYS A 1132 -17.30 33.82 -0.56
CA LYS A 1132 -17.30 32.35 -0.53
C LYS A 1132 -16.35 31.69 -1.55
N GLN A 1133 -15.58 32.46 -2.31
CA GLN A 1133 -14.64 31.94 -3.31
C GLN A 1133 -13.31 32.68 -3.23
N ILE A 1134 -12.22 31.92 -3.16
CA ILE A 1134 -10.87 32.45 -3.19
C ILE A 1134 -10.09 31.75 -4.30
N ARG A 1135 -9.20 32.49 -4.97
CA ARG A 1135 -8.29 31.96 -5.98
C ARG A 1135 -6.87 32.14 -5.50
N VAL A 1136 -6.08 31.07 -5.59
CA VAL A 1136 -4.65 31.09 -5.31
C VAL A 1136 -3.91 30.95 -6.63
N ILE A 1137 -3.03 31.89 -6.95
CA ILE A 1137 -2.27 31.96 -8.19
C ILE A 1137 -0.78 31.90 -7.86
N PHE A 1138 -0.08 30.88 -8.32
CA PHE A 1138 1.37 30.78 -8.19
C PHE A 1138 2.03 31.07 -9.54
N THR A 1139 3.00 31.97 -9.59
CA THR A 1139 3.72 32.36 -10.81
C THR A 1139 5.22 32.37 -10.56
N THR A 1140 5.98 31.74 -11.45
CA THR A 1140 7.45 31.71 -11.38
C THR A 1140 8.11 32.37 -12.60
N ASP A 1141 9.34 32.84 -12.40
CA ASP A 1141 10.12 33.56 -13.40
C ASP A 1141 10.98 32.58 -14.25
N HIS A 1142 12.10 32.99 -14.83
CA HIS A 1142 12.95 32.18 -15.72
C HIS A 1142 14.15 31.52 -15.03
N SER A 1143 14.34 31.70 -13.72
CA SER A 1143 15.48 31.14 -12.99
C SER A 1143 15.25 31.11 -11.47
N VAL A 1144 16.13 30.42 -10.73
CA VAL A 1144 16.20 30.44 -9.26
C VAL A 1144 14.92 29.94 -8.59
N THR A 1145 14.90 28.64 -8.31
CA THR A 1145 13.75 28.00 -7.64
C THR A 1145 14.09 27.63 -6.21
N GLU A 1146 13.15 27.84 -5.30
CA GLU A 1146 13.23 27.44 -3.89
C GLU A 1146 12.29 26.27 -3.58
N ARG A 1147 12.20 25.85 -2.31
CA ARG A 1147 11.41 24.68 -1.87
C ARG A 1147 9.90 24.75 -2.12
N GLY A 1148 9.37 25.93 -2.42
CA GLY A 1148 7.95 26.14 -2.69
C GLY A 1148 7.13 26.44 -1.44
N PHE A 1149 5.83 26.13 -1.47
CA PHE A 1149 4.93 26.37 -0.33
C PHE A 1149 4.00 25.19 -0.06
N LYS A 1150 3.59 25.07 1.20
CA LYS A 1150 2.47 24.25 1.65
C LYS A 1150 1.48 25.17 2.33
N LEU A 1151 0.25 25.20 1.82
CA LEU A 1151 -0.85 25.96 2.42
C LEU A 1151 -2.03 25.05 2.72
N ARG A 1152 -2.78 25.44 3.73
CA ARG A 1152 -4.06 24.86 4.09
C ARG A 1152 -5.13 25.95 4.04
N TYR A 1153 -6.35 25.57 3.72
CA TYR A 1153 -7.49 26.48 3.72
C TYR A 1153 -8.64 25.89 4.52
N PHE A 1154 -9.49 26.76 5.07
CA PHE A 1154 -10.75 26.39 5.71
C PHE A 1154 -11.81 27.48 5.55
N ALA A 1155 -13.09 27.11 5.52
CA ALA A 1155 -14.22 28.04 5.52
C ALA A 1155 -14.69 28.34 6.95
N SER A 1156 -15.10 29.58 7.21
CA SER A 1156 -15.55 30.08 8.52
C SER A 1156 -16.59 31.20 8.36
N ASP A 1157 -17.27 31.61 9.43
CA ASP A 1157 -18.26 32.70 9.34
C ASP A 1157 -17.61 34.09 9.17
N PRO A 1158 -18.27 35.05 8.50
CA PRO A 1158 -17.71 36.37 8.17
C PRO A 1158 -17.43 37.26 9.40
N SER A 1159 -17.89 36.85 10.58
CA SER A 1159 -17.73 37.59 11.84
C SER A 1159 -16.36 37.41 12.51
N GLY A 1160 -15.49 36.53 11.99
CA GLY A 1160 -14.12 36.37 12.49
C GLY A 1160 -14.00 35.90 13.95
N LYS A 1161 -15.06 35.37 14.56
CA LYS A 1161 -15.00 34.82 15.92
C LYS A 1161 -14.26 33.49 15.94
N ARG A 1162 -12.93 33.59 16.11
CA ARG A 1162 -12.14 32.63 16.90
C ARG A 1162 -12.39 33.00 18.37
N ALA A 1163 -12.86 32.07 19.20
CA ALA A 1163 -12.68 32.23 20.65
C ALA A 1163 -11.17 32.09 20.91
N ILE A 1164 -10.48 33.22 20.96
CA ILE A 1164 -9.05 33.32 21.25
C ILE A 1164 -8.87 33.05 22.74
N ALA A 1165 -8.00 32.11 23.08
CA ALA A 1165 -7.12 32.25 24.24
C ALA A 1165 -5.69 32.01 23.72
N GLU A 1166 -4.91 33.09 23.64
CA GLU A 1166 -3.47 33.06 23.44
C GLU A 1166 -2.74 32.61 24.72
N PRO A 1167 -1.48 32.16 24.62
CA PRO A 1167 -0.82 31.28 25.58
C PRO A 1167 -0.18 32.03 26.76
N MET A 1168 -0.14 31.40 27.94
CA MET A 1168 0.80 31.77 29.00
C MET A 1168 2.06 30.89 28.94
N PRO A 1169 3.26 31.48 29.15
CA PRO A 1169 4.55 30.81 28.99
C PRO A 1169 4.89 29.88 30.17
N ALA A 1170 5.62 28.81 29.87
CA ALA A 1170 6.37 28.05 30.87
C ALA A 1170 7.64 28.83 31.28
N GLN A 1171 7.79 29.12 32.57
CA GLN A 1171 9.09 29.34 33.19
C GLN A 1171 9.26 28.38 34.37
N LEU A 1172 10.42 27.73 34.37
CA LEU A 1172 10.91 26.69 35.27
C LEU A 1172 10.98 27.14 36.75
N PRO A 1173 11.00 26.18 37.70
CA PRO A 1173 11.27 26.44 39.10
C PRO A 1173 12.78 26.39 39.40
N ASP A 1174 13.27 27.25 40.30
CA ASP A 1174 14.20 26.81 41.35
C ASP A 1174 14.45 27.86 42.46
N GLU A 1175 14.41 27.32 43.68
CA GLU A 1175 15.13 27.66 44.91
C GLU A 1175 14.81 28.91 45.77
N ALA A 1176 14.26 28.59 46.96
CA ALA A 1176 14.81 28.84 48.30
C ALA A 1176 14.11 29.85 49.25
N LEU A 1177 13.66 29.27 50.39
CA LEU A 1177 13.68 29.78 51.79
C LEU A 1177 12.70 30.91 52.19
N GLN A 1178 11.61 30.60 52.92
CA GLN A 1178 11.56 30.43 54.39
C GLN A 1178 10.13 30.34 54.98
N GLU A 1179 9.96 29.32 55.84
CA GLU A 1179 9.17 29.23 57.09
C GLU A 1179 7.64 29.01 57.16
N ARG A 1180 7.32 27.92 57.93
CA ARG A 1180 6.18 27.67 58.84
C ARG A 1180 4.84 27.28 58.21
N ASP A 1181 4.07 26.29 58.66
CA ASP A 1181 4.11 25.38 59.82
C ASP A 1181 3.14 24.21 59.54
N GLN A 1182 3.45 23.03 60.09
CA GLN A 1182 2.55 22.00 60.65
C GLN A 1182 1.63 21.10 59.78
N GLU A 1183 1.98 19.82 59.85
CA GLU A 1183 1.18 18.60 60.11
C GLU A 1183 0.18 18.02 59.07
N GLU A 1184 0.56 16.80 58.66
CA GLU A 1184 -0.13 15.61 58.12
C GLU A 1184 -1.57 15.26 58.64
N PRO A 1185 -2.25 14.18 58.17
CA PRO A 1185 -2.47 13.66 56.80
C PRO A 1185 -3.90 13.04 56.60
N ALA A 1186 -4.08 12.32 55.46
CA ALA A 1186 -4.84 11.07 55.28
C ALA A 1186 -6.25 11.04 54.63
N ASP A 1187 -6.26 10.38 53.47
CA ASP A 1187 -7.03 9.17 53.07
C ASP A 1187 -8.53 9.22 52.68
N ASN A 1188 -8.80 8.40 51.66
CA ASN A 1188 -9.99 8.00 50.90
C ASN A 1188 -11.39 8.20 51.52
N THR A 1189 -12.38 8.53 50.66
CA THR A 1189 -13.40 7.55 50.19
C THR A 1189 -14.40 8.16 49.18
N ASN A 1190 -14.89 7.28 48.30
CA ASN A 1190 -15.97 7.47 47.35
C ASN A 1190 -17.35 7.34 48.03
N GLU A 1191 -18.33 8.14 47.59
CA GLU A 1191 -19.76 7.84 47.34
C GLU A 1191 -20.71 8.96 47.80
N GLY A 1192 -21.65 9.34 46.91
CA GLY A 1192 -22.94 9.89 47.31
C GLY A 1192 -23.21 11.34 46.94
N MET A 1193 -23.63 11.61 45.70
CA MET A 1193 -24.39 12.84 45.41
C MET A 1193 -25.52 12.61 44.40
N LEU A 1194 -26.26 11.51 44.61
CA LEU A 1194 -27.59 11.26 44.02
C LEU A 1194 -28.72 11.73 44.96
N LEU A 1195 -28.43 12.54 45.98
CA LEU A 1195 -29.40 12.98 47.00
C LEU A 1195 -29.56 14.50 47.17
N GLU A 1196 -28.69 15.34 46.60
CA GLU A 1196 -28.81 16.80 46.79
C GLU A 1196 -29.71 17.47 45.72
N THR A 1197 -29.91 16.83 44.57
CA THR A 1197 -30.80 17.32 43.49
C THR A 1197 -32.29 17.26 43.87
N LEU A 1198 -32.67 16.54 44.94
CA LEU A 1198 -34.07 16.43 45.38
C LEU A 1198 -34.48 17.45 46.45
N LYS A 1199 -33.54 18.18 47.08
CA LYS A 1199 -33.88 19.22 48.08
C LYS A 1199 -34.02 20.62 47.50
N ILE A 1200 -33.43 20.89 46.34
CA ILE A 1200 -33.51 22.20 45.67
C ILE A 1200 -34.93 22.47 45.10
N LEU A 1201 -35.76 21.44 44.91
CA LEU A 1201 -37.15 21.59 44.42
C LEU A 1201 -38.20 21.88 45.51
N GLU A 1202 -37.86 21.83 46.81
CA GLU A 1202 -38.84 22.03 47.90
C GLU A 1202 -38.71 23.38 48.63
N GLU A 1203 -37.57 24.07 48.59
CA GLU A 1203 -37.38 25.34 49.30
C GLU A 1203 -37.71 26.60 48.45
N ASP A 1204 -37.72 26.48 47.12
CA ASP A 1204 -38.33 27.45 46.19
C ASP A 1204 -39.84 27.68 46.46
N LEU A 1205 -40.49 26.78 47.22
CA LEU A 1205 -41.92 26.89 47.56
C LEU A 1205 -42.21 27.55 48.91
N ARG A 1206 -41.22 27.86 49.75
CA ARG A 1206 -41.48 28.40 51.11
C ARG A 1206 -40.99 29.81 51.39
N ASN A 1207 -39.93 30.29 50.72
CA ASN A 1207 -39.41 31.64 50.96
C ASN A 1207 -39.87 32.70 49.93
N ALA A 1208 -40.76 32.33 48.99
CA ALA A 1208 -41.64 33.24 48.25
C ALA A 1208 -42.67 33.98 49.16
N GLY A 1209 -42.32 34.25 50.42
CA GLY A 1209 -43.20 34.83 51.43
C GLY A 1209 -42.70 36.11 52.10
N ASN A 1210 -41.41 36.46 52.03
CA ASN A 1210 -40.89 37.67 52.65
C ASN A 1210 -39.96 38.42 51.69
N GLU A 1211 -40.37 39.64 51.31
CA GLU A 1211 -39.64 40.67 50.56
C GLU A 1211 -39.82 40.68 49.02
N LEU A 1212 -41.08 40.93 48.64
CA LEU A 1212 -41.40 41.90 47.58
C LEU A 1212 -41.30 43.31 48.20
N GLU A 1213 -40.18 44.01 47.97
CA GLU A 1213 -40.05 45.48 47.88
C GLU A 1213 -38.93 45.85 46.90
#